data_AF-A0A6C2UC26-F1
#
_entry.id   AF-A0A6C2UC26-F1
#
_cell.length_a   1.000
_cell.length_b   1.000
_cell.length_c   1.000
_cell.angle_alpha   90.00
_cell.angle_beta   90.00
_cell.angle_gamma   90.00
#
_symmetry.space_group_name_H-M   'P 1'
#
loop_
_entity.id
_entity.type
_entity.pdbx_description
1 polymer ?
#
loop_
_entity_poly.entity_id
_entity_poly.type
_entity_poly.pdbx_seq_one_letter_code
_entity_poly.pdbx_strand_id
1 'polypeptide(L)'
;MKKILKWMMVGFLVVLSAQAGTVWDESFSALPAWDDDFAPVSMWEDDFSGSLSSNWTVFTQGPAASVTHSNSTMVLDSGDENGGRQAAVNTTTDETGTVSNFNGEALYNFYDHQVSARFDIASITGSNATKRNVFYFSIGDDAGGNYMPMDGVIDDGIGYVIEQVTETPYWRIQYVTSEGGVPGAGGVVANISGVPSAITYTLDGNNVTIQMEGATITAVGSQGNGTVGGSNLTATVADFSANISGYTLAYGAYNRGTVAEKTVVTLDDVSVDVGGGLNENWTVKENGSGASVSQPGTTMVLDTAGTGGGRQAVVSTTTDETGTMSTYNGEKLYNFYKHPVQARFDIDSFTGGTTPGRSVFFCSIGYDSDGNYMPQSTLLDDGISFVIERTAGAPYWRLMRTKMVSGAETSDALGTLNGYPTAITYAMDGTNVTITIEGTTFAYVPPADATSISSTQIQTTVDDISANLTEYVLAYGVHNRGTVSTGTVVAVDAFSVEIGGGLNENWAAYTAGAGAGSTQTGGQLIMDTGVAAGSARAGLFTASDETGAVTTFNGAQLYDFYDHLVKARFEIDSIDGVSPEGNKRNVFYCTIGEDAGDNYLAQNTVLDDGICIALEQLNVTTSNEYWRFTIVASQGSSTIEGGWAADISGVPTAIDLTFNGGQIIVDMEGAVVTVPGDDIGESVTNGTTIVANFTNDLSSAIGTYNLAYAAHNRATVTEKTVVTLNAMTVTVEAKTYSTWAESWGVDIGSETNDYDGDYVDNLGEYGLGGDPTDPADKGQTSVALDGTTLVYAHAQHSSDGNLTYWLETTDDLLNPSWTNIGYSVVGTNVTGETYDFVTNTVPTDADQTFIRLRIQNN
;
A
#
# COMPACT_ATOMS: atom_id res chain seq x y z
N MET A 1 -13.39 47.69 -3.87
CA MET A 1 -12.08 48.41 -3.85
C MET A 1 -11.64 49.00 -2.49
N LYS A 2 -12.49 49.22 -1.48
CA LYS A 2 -12.03 49.69 -0.13
C LYS A 2 -11.69 48.57 0.88
N LYS A 3 -11.84 47.29 0.53
CA LYS A 3 -11.50 46.14 1.39
C LYS A 3 -10.17 45.44 1.04
N ILE A 4 -9.62 45.69 -0.16
CA ILE A 4 -8.34 45.11 -0.61
C ILE A 4 -7.13 45.94 -0.13
N LEU A 5 -7.33 47.21 0.24
CA LEU A 5 -6.24 48.08 0.73
C LEU A 5 -5.79 47.81 2.19
N LYS A 6 -6.47 46.91 2.91
CA LYS A 6 -6.15 46.63 4.33
C LYS A 6 -5.18 45.45 4.51
N TRP A 7 -4.98 44.65 3.47
CA TRP A 7 -4.07 43.49 3.50
C TRP A 7 -2.70 43.76 2.86
N MET A 8 -2.57 44.80 2.04
CA MET A 8 -1.28 45.17 1.40
C MET A 8 -0.40 46.13 2.23
N MET A 9 -0.82 46.57 3.42
CA MET A 9 -0.05 47.52 4.23
C MET A 9 0.70 46.92 5.43
N VAL A 10 0.60 45.60 5.66
CA VAL A 10 1.29 44.92 6.77
C VAL A 10 2.61 44.25 6.33
N GLY A 11 2.77 43.95 5.04
CA GLY A 11 3.99 43.32 4.49
C GLY A 11 5.11 44.28 4.08
N PHE A 12 4.89 45.60 4.08
CA PHE A 12 5.85 46.58 3.54
C PHE A 12 6.49 47.51 4.58
N LEU A 13 6.39 47.18 5.88
CA LEU A 13 6.96 47.97 6.96
C LEU A 13 7.82 47.13 7.92
N VAL A 14 8.68 46.24 7.40
CA VAL A 14 9.73 45.55 8.18
C VAL A 14 11.12 45.62 7.50
N VAL A 15 11.34 46.59 6.60
CA VAL A 15 12.69 46.95 6.14
C VAL A 15 12.86 48.46 6.18
N LEU A 16 12.85 49.04 7.38
CA LEU A 16 13.47 50.33 7.74
C LEU A 16 13.04 50.74 9.17
N SER A 17 13.66 50.18 10.20
CA SER A 17 13.83 50.88 11.50
C SER A 17 14.83 50.20 12.44
N ALA A 18 16.02 49.86 11.95
CA ALA A 18 17.17 49.74 12.83
C ALA A 18 17.70 51.14 13.19
N GLN A 19 16.97 51.89 14.02
CA GLN A 19 17.47 53.01 14.86
C GLN A 19 16.31 53.73 15.55
N ALA A 20 15.97 53.30 16.76
CA ALA A 20 15.67 54.14 17.92
C ALA A 20 15.00 53.26 18.98
N GLY A 21 15.68 53.08 20.11
CA GLY A 21 15.12 52.39 21.26
C GLY A 21 13.90 53.12 21.79
N THR A 22 12.78 52.41 21.88
CA THR A 22 11.67 52.76 22.76
C THR A 22 10.95 51.49 23.18
N VAL A 23 10.89 51.31 24.50
CA VAL A 23 10.17 50.28 25.24
C VAL A 23 8.67 50.39 24.92
N TRP A 24 8.05 49.31 24.48
CA TRP A 24 6.59 49.17 24.43
C TRP A 24 6.15 47.91 25.15
N ASP A 25 5.07 48.11 25.89
CA ASP A 25 4.37 47.31 26.89
C ASP A 25 3.87 45.94 26.37
N GLU A 26 4.21 44.86 27.07
CA GLU A 26 3.75 43.50 26.79
C GLU A 26 2.38 43.26 27.45
N SER A 27 1.31 43.34 26.66
CA SER A 27 0.05 42.66 26.95
C SER A 27 -0.50 42.02 25.67
N PHE A 28 0.16 40.96 25.22
CA PHE A 28 -0.43 40.02 24.26
C PHE A 28 -1.41 39.13 25.03
N SER A 29 -2.69 39.47 24.96
CA SER A 29 -3.78 38.58 25.36
C SER A 29 -3.81 37.35 24.43
N ALA A 30 -3.93 36.18 25.05
CA ALA A 30 -3.95 34.84 24.45
C ALA A 30 -4.56 34.76 23.04
N LEU A 31 -3.81 34.15 22.13
CA LEU A 31 -4.32 33.64 20.87
C LEU A 31 -5.30 32.49 21.16
N PRO A 32 -6.36 32.30 20.36
CA PRO A 32 -7.32 31.22 20.55
C PRO A 32 -6.62 29.86 20.35
N ALA A 33 -6.94 28.89 21.20
CA ALA A 33 -6.56 27.50 20.99
C ALA A 33 -7.02 27.06 19.60
N TRP A 34 -6.12 26.41 18.86
CA TRP A 34 -6.48 25.68 17.65
C TRP A 34 -7.32 24.48 18.11
N ASP A 35 -8.57 24.45 17.65
CA ASP A 35 -9.55 23.41 17.95
C ASP A 35 -9.30 22.20 17.02
N ASP A 36 -9.53 21.00 17.52
CA ASP A 36 -9.21 19.69 16.94
C ASP A 36 -10.12 19.32 15.73
N ASP A 37 -9.97 19.98 14.58
CA ASP A 37 -10.75 19.72 13.36
C ASP A 37 -10.09 18.69 12.39
N PHE A 38 -9.85 17.46 12.87
CA PHE A 38 -9.59 16.30 11.98
C PHE A 38 -10.70 15.25 12.11
N ALA A 39 -11.96 15.68 11.99
CA ALA A 39 -13.06 14.74 11.84
C ALA A 39 -13.00 14.09 10.44
N PRO A 40 -13.32 12.78 10.31
CA PRO A 40 -13.49 12.14 9.01
C PRO A 40 -14.52 12.92 8.19
N VAL A 41 -14.20 13.20 6.93
CA VAL A 41 -15.09 13.93 6.03
C VAL A 41 -16.20 12.97 5.62
N SER A 42 -17.40 13.12 6.18
CA SER A 42 -18.60 12.43 5.73
C SER A 42 -18.86 12.82 4.27
N MET A 43 -18.71 11.87 3.35
CA MET A 43 -18.84 12.18 1.92
C MET A 43 -20.27 12.51 1.52
N TRP A 44 -21.26 11.92 2.21
CA TRP A 44 -22.69 12.20 2.01
C TRP A 44 -23.41 12.46 3.35
N GLU A 45 -23.17 13.61 3.95
CA GLU A 45 -24.01 14.16 5.03
C GLU A 45 -25.01 15.15 4.45
N ASP A 46 -26.31 14.89 4.66
CA ASP A 46 -27.40 15.76 4.26
C ASP A 46 -28.35 15.93 5.46
N ASP A 47 -28.11 16.99 6.23
CA ASP A 47 -28.95 17.44 7.34
C ASP A 47 -30.30 18.03 6.87
N PHE A 48 -30.56 17.96 5.56
CA PHE A 48 -31.73 18.48 4.90
C PHE A 48 -31.90 20.00 5.08
N SER A 49 -30.85 20.76 5.37
CA SER A 49 -30.90 22.22 5.47
C SER A 49 -30.73 22.91 4.11
N GLY A 50 -31.61 22.65 3.13
CA GLY A 50 -31.48 23.33 1.83
C GLY A 50 -32.29 22.74 0.69
N SER A 51 -31.62 22.44 -0.41
CA SER A 51 -32.10 21.53 -1.46
C SER A 51 -31.41 20.18 -1.28
N LEU A 52 -32.11 19.09 -1.58
CA LEU A 52 -31.53 17.76 -1.64
C LEU A 52 -30.20 17.78 -2.41
N SER A 53 -29.15 17.16 -1.85
CA SER A 53 -27.85 17.06 -2.52
C SER A 53 -28.00 16.54 -3.95
N SER A 54 -27.22 17.10 -4.89
CA SER A 54 -27.21 16.67 -6.29
C SER A 54 -26.78 15.21 -6.49
N ASN A 55 -26.22 14.59 -5.46
CA ASN A 55 -25.81 13.18 -5.47
C ASN A 55 -27.00 12.23 -5.30
N TRP A 56 -28.19 12.74 -4.94
CA TRP A 56 -29.41 11.95 -4.78
C TRP A 56 -30.35 12.14 -5.97
N THR A 57 -30.79 11.03 -6.56
CA THR A 57 -31.94 10.99 -7.47
C THR A 57 -33.19 10.50 -6.75
N VAL A 58 -34.31 11.12 -7.07
CA VAL A 58 -35.62 10.73 -6.55
C VAL A 58 -36.22 9.64 -7.43
N PHE A 59 -36.63 8.54 -6.79
CA PHE A 59 -37.41 7.47 -7.41
C PHE A 59 -38.80 7.39 -6.77
N THR A 60 -39.85 7.43 -7.58
CA THR A 60 -41.23 7.29 -7.11
C THR A 60 -42.00 6.30 -7.97
N GLN A 61 -42.67 5.34 -7.33
CA GLN A 61 -43.53 4.36 -7.98
C GLN A 61 -44.96 4.46 -7.46
N GLY A 62 -45.89 4.85 -8.35
CA GLY A 62 -47.31 4.96 -8.06
C GLY A 62 -47.85 6.39 -8.08
N PRO A 63 -49.18 6.57 -8.19
CA PRO A 63 -49.82 7.86 -8.09
C PRO A 63 -49.65 8.43 -6.67
N ALA A 64 -49.36 9.72 -6.60
CA ALA A 64 -49.14 10.47 -5.36
C ALA A 64 -47.93 10.05 -4.51
N ALA A 65 -47.12 9.06 -4.95
CA ALA A 65 -45.83 8.82 -4.32
C ALA A 65 -44.94 10.05 -4.50
N SER A 66 -44.26 10.48 -3.44
CA SER A 66 -43.45 11.69 -3.46
C SER A 66 -42.30 11.62 -2.46
N VAL A 67 -41.16 12.18 -2.87
CA VAL A 67 -40.09 12.58 -1.96
C VAL A 67 -40.19 14.09 -1.82
N THR A 68 -40.38 14.55 -0.59
CA THR A 68 -40.40 15.99 -0.30
C THR A 68 -39.36 16.30 0.76
N HIS A 69 -38.74 17.47 0.60
CA HIS A 69 -37.66 17.93 1.43
C HIS A 69 -38.03 19.31 1.98
N SER A 70 -37.81 19.53 3.27
CA SER A 70 -38.01 20.81 3.95
C SER A 70 -36.79 21.13 4.82
N ASN A 71 -36.70 22.33 5.39
CA ASN A 71 -35.52 22.93 6.07
C ASN A 71 -34.97 22.19 7.33
N SER A 72 -35.19 20.88 7.47
CA SER A 72 -34.58 19.98 8.45
C SER A 72 -35.08 18.53 8.33
N THR A 73 -35.83 18.17 7.27
CA THR A 73 -36.42 16.82 7.17
C THR A 73 -36.60 16.38 5.74
N MET A 74 -36.39 15.09 5.47
CA MET A 74 -36.85 14.41 4.27
C MET A 74 -38.10 13.58 4.57
N VAL A 75 -39.13 13.67 3.72
CA VAL A 75 -40.36 12.89 3.80
C VAL A 75 -40.49 12.00 2.55
N LEU A 76 -40.46 10.70 2.77
CA LEU A 76 -40.66 9.64 1.78
C LEU A 76 -42.09 9.12 1.91
N ASP A 77 -42.98 9.54 1.02
CA ASP A 77 -44.42 9.22 1.07
C ASP A 77 -44.80 8.26 -0.05
N SER A 78 -45.23 7.05 0.28
CA SER A 78 -45.63 6.05 -0.72
C SER A 78 -46.91 6.43 -1.50
N GLY A 79 -47.62 7.48 -1.10
CA GLY A 79 -48.73 8.06 -1.86
C GLY A 79 -50.11 7.53 -1.48
N ASP A 80 -50.40 6.27 -1.77
CA ASP A 80 -51.68 5.60 -1.47
C ASP A 80 -51.48 4.27 -0.72
N GLU A 81 -52.57 3.59 -0.36
CA GLU A 81 -52.57 2.34 0.40
C GLU A 81 -52.34 1.05 -0.43
N ASN A 82 -52.17 1.17 -1.75
CA ASN A 82 -51.97 0.00 -2.61
C ASN A 82 -50.56 -0.58 -2.44
N GLY A 83 -50.40 -1.85 -2.82
CA GLY A 83 -49.08 -2.50 -2.85
C GLY A 83 -48.23 -2.05 -4.03
N GLY A 84 -46.90 -2.16 -3.89
CA GLY A 84 -45.96 -1.75 -4.94
C GLY A 84 -45.83 -0.24 -5.07
N ARG A 85 -46.13 0.48 -3.99
CA ARG A 85 -45.99 1.93 -3.89
C ARG A 85 -44.69 2.28 -3.19
N GLN A 86 -43.95 3.22 -3.75
CA GLN A 86 -42.59 3.50 -3.32
C GLN A 86 -42.25 4.98 -3.48
N ALA A 87 -41.58 5.53 -2.48
CA ALA A 87 -40.87 6.80 -2.58
C ALA A 87 -39.48 6.61 -1.99
N ALA A 88 -38.46 6.87 -2.78
CA ALA A 88 -37.09 6.55 -2.46
C ALA A 88 -36.14 7.59 -3.02
N VAL A 89 -34.94 7.61 -2.46
CA VAL A 89 -33.80 8.27 -3.07
C VAL A 89 -32.70 7.24 -3.28
N ASN A 90 -31.93 7.43 -4.34
CA ASN A 90 -30.78 6.60 -4.68
C ASN A 90 -29.63 7.49 -5.12
N THR A 91 -28.41 7.00 -5.00
CA THR A 91 -27.24 7.72 -5.53
C THR A 91 -27.30 7.76 -7.06
N THR A 92 -26.94 8.89 -7.65
CA THR A 92 -26.76 9.00 -9.11
C THR A 92 -25.44 8.36 -9.53
N THR A 93 -25.40 7.05 -9.58
CA THR A 93 -24.33 6.31 -10.26
C THR A 93 -24.93 5.72 -11.51
N ASP A 94 -24.68 6.32 -12.67
CA ASP A 94 -24.90 5.61 -13.92
C ASP A 94 -23.77 4.59 -14.14
N GLU A 95 -24.01 3.63 -15.03
CA GLU A 95 -23.04 2.67 -15.56
C GLU A 95 -21.80 3.32 -16.23
N THR A 96 -21.75 4.66 -16.30
CA THR A 96 -20.61 5.47 -16.78
C THR A 96 -19.99 6.37 -15.70
N GLY A 97 -20.37 6.22 -14.43
CA GLY A 97 -19.65 6.72 -13.27
C GLY A 97 -19.47 8.24 -13.17
N THR A 98 -20.49 9.08 -13.43
CA THR A 98 -20.38 10.50 -13.03
C THR A 98 -20.91 10.78 -11.62
N VAL A 99 -20.45 9.99 -10.65
CA VAL A 99 -19.84 10.59 -9.44
C VAL A 99 -18.35 10.46 -9.72
N SER A 100 -17.74 11.54 -10.22
CA SER A 100 -16.35 11.55 -10.65
C SER A 100 -15.45 11.11 -9.50
N ASN A 101 -14.93 9.89 -9.59
CA ASN A 101 -13.76 9.30 -8.92
C ASN A 101 -13.30 9.99 -7.63
N PHE A 102 -13.30 9.26 -6.51
CA PHE A 102 -12.42 9.59 -5.39
C PHE A 102 -11.07 8.94 -5.67
N ASN A 103 -10.02 9.74 -5.90
CA ASN A 103 -8.66 9.25 -6.19
C ASN A 103 -8.49 8.33 -7.41
N GLY A 104 -9.33 8.43 -8.44
CA GLY A 104 -9.15 7.68 -9.69
C GLY A 104 -9.77 6.27 -9.73
N GLU A 105 -10.33 5.79 -8.61
CA GLU A 105 -11.02 4.50 -8.51
C GLU A 105 -12.56 4.70 -8.57
N ALA A 106 -13.27 3.74 -9.17
CA ALA A 106 -14.73 3.72 -9.18
C ALA A 106 -15.27 3.60 -7.74
N LEU A 107 -16.50 4.09 -7.50
CA LEU A 107 -17.14 4.06 -6.18
C LEU A 107 -17.35 2.62 -5.66
N TYR A 108 -16.31 2.15 -4.97
CA TYR A 108 -16.20 1.35 -3.76
C TYR A 108 -17.03 0.07 -3.62
N ASN A 109 -16.33 -1.05 -3.82
CA ASN A 109 -16.63 -2.35 -3.25
C ASN A 109 -16.62 -2.30 -1.71
N PHE A 110 -17.80 -2.31 -1.07
CA PHE A 110 -17.90 -2.35 0.41
C PHE A 110 -17.40 -3.66 1.04
N TYR A 111 -17.10 -4.68 0.24
CA TYR A 111 -16.44 -5.87 0.75
C TYR A 111 -14.96 -5.60 1.06
N ASP A 112 -14.35 -4.61 0.39
CA ASP A 112 -12.93 -4.27 0.57
C ASP A 112 -12.75 -3.05 1.48
N HIS A 113 -13.83 -2.32 1.78
CA HIS A 113 -13.80 -1.11 2.58
C HIS A 113 -15.05 -0.95 3.44
N GLN A 114 -14.87 -0.40 4.64
CA GLN A 114 -15.99 -0.20 5.55
C GLN A 114 -16.93 0.90 5.04
N VAL A 115 -18.23 0.63 5.01
CA VAL A 115 -19.27 1.63 4.72
C VAL A 115 -20.22 1.74 5.90
N SER A 116 -20.41 2.95 6.43
CA SER A 116 -21.31 3.24 7.53
C SER A 116 -22.42 4.20 7.08
N ALA A 117 -23.66 3.71 7.00
CA ALA A 117 -24.83 4.52 6.68
C ALA A 117 -25.70 4.71 7.93
N ARG A 118 -25.84 5.97 8.37
CA ARG A 118 -26.67 6.39 9.49
C ARG A 118 -27.92 7.11 8.98
N PHE A 119 -29.07 6.74 9.55
CA PHE A 119 -30.37 7.36 9.30
C PHE A 119 -30.96 7.82 10.63
N ASP A 120 -31.13 9.13 10.82
CA ASP A 120 -31.87 9.68 11.95
C ASP A 120 -33.35 9.74 11.57
N ILE A 121 -34.15 8.90 12.23
CA ILE A 121 -35.55 8.62 11.86
C ILE A 121 -36.49 9.37 12.79
N ALA A 122 -37.12 10.42 12.29
CA ALA A 122 -38.15 11.15 13.01
C ALA A 122 -39.41 10.30 13.21
N SER A 123 -39.87 9.62 12.15
CA SER A 123 -41.00 8.71 12.23
C SER A 123 -41.12 7.74 11.05
N ILE A 124 -41.76 6.59 11.30
CA ILE A 124 -42.34 5.73 10.27
C ILE A 124 -43.81 5.60 10.61
N THR A 125 -44.69 6.14 9.76
CA THR A 125 -46.14 6.13 9.94
C THR A 125 -46.84 5.36 8.82
N GLY A 126 -48.10 5.02 9.07
CA GLY A 126 -48.87 4.04 8.30
C GLY A 126 -49.39 2.96 9.23
N SER A 127 -50.44 2.25 8.80
CA SER A 127 -51.00 1.14 9.55
C SER A 127 -51.17 -0.06 8.65
N ASN A 128 -50.81 -1.21 9.21
CA ASN A 128 -50.88 -2.46 8.48
C ASN A 128 -52.35 -2.88 8.28
N ALA A 129 -52.70 -3.29 7.05
CA ALA A 129 -53.92 -4.05 6.79
C ALA A 129 -53.58 -5.54 6.67
N THR A 130 -53.59 -6.08 5.45
CA THR A 130 -53.19 -7.47 5.18
C THR A 130 -51.68 -7.64 5.00
N LYS A 131 -50.94 -6.53 5.09
CA LYS A 131 -49.59 -6.31 4.55
C LYS A 131 -48.87 -5.24 5.38
N ARG A 132 -47.63 -4.90 5.00
CA ARG A 132 -46.65 -4.24 5.89
C ARG A 132 -46.17 -2.90 5.36
N ASN A 133 -46.07 -1.92 6.25
CA ASN A 133 -45.31 -0.67 6.03
C ASN A 133 -43.81 -0.94 6.17
N VAL A 134 -43.00 -0.42 5.24
CA VAL A 134 -41.56 -0.72 5.16
C VAL A 134 -40.74 0.57 4.99
N PHE A 135 -39.72 0.71 5.82
CA PHE A 135 -38.54 1.52 5.50
C PHE A 135 -37.42 0.57 5.06
N TYR A 136 -36.68 0.91 4.01
CA TYR A 136 -35.58 0.08 3.54
C TYR A 136 -34.33 0.89 3.25
N PHE A 137 -33.19 0.19 3.28
CA PHE A 137 -31.86 0.64 2.89
C PHE A 137 -31.21 -0.48 2.06
N SER A 138 -30.54 -0.16 0.97
CA SER A 138 -29.89 -1.15 0.12
C SER A 138 -28.62 -0.61 -0.52
N ILE A 139 -27.71 -1.51 -0.84
CA ILE A 139 -26.53 -1.28 -1.66
C ILE A 139 -26.50 -2.38 -2.73
N GLY A 140 -26.49 -2.00 -4.00
CA GLY A 140 -26.47 -2.94 -5.10
C GLY A 140 -26.76 -2.31 -6.46
N ASP A 141 -26.92 -3.18 -7.45
CA ASP A 141 -27.24 -2.84 -8.82
C ASP A 141 -28.69 -3.27 -9.16
N ASP A 142 -29.35 -2.45 -9.96
CA ASP A 142 -30.63 -2.75 -10.60
C ASP A 142 -30.78 -1.88 -11.85
N ALA A 143 -30.79 -2.53 -13.01
CA ALA A 143 -30.97 -1.87 -14.30
C ALA A 143 -32.34 -1.16 -14.41
N GLY A 144 -33.32 -1.55 -13.60
CA GLY A 144 -34.64 -0.91 -13.50
C GLY A 144 -34.68 0.37 -12.66
N GLY A 145 -33.59 0.71 -11.95
CA GLY A 145 -33.52 1.84 -11.01
C GLY A 145 -34.39 1.66 -9.75
N ASN A 146 -34.89 0.46 -9.51
CA ASN A 146 -35.73 0.04 -8.40
C ASN A 146 -34.93 -0.79 -7.37
N TYR A 147 -34.20 -0.09 -6.53
CA TYR A 147 -33.37 -0.68 -5.49
C TYR A 147 -34.15 -1.18 -4.26
N MET A 148 -35.37 -1.70 -4.43
CA MET A 148 -36.18 -2.20 -3.31
C MET A 148 -35.79 -3.65 -3.01
N PRO A 149 -35.24 -3.98 -1.82
CA PRO A 149 -34.62 -5.29 -1.59
C PRO A 149 -35.59 -6.46 -1.44
N MET A 150 -36.91 -6.24 -1.52
CA MET A 150 -37.89 -7.32 -1.42
C MET A 150 -38.39 -7.78 -2.78
N ASP A 151 -38.80 -9.05 -2.82
CA ASP A 151 -39.46 -9.67 -3.96
C ASP A 151 -38.58 -9.75 -5.23
N GLY A 152 -37.25 -9.74 -5.05
CA GLY A 152 -36.25 -9.99 -6.12
C GLY A 152 -36.10 -8.84 -7.11
N VAL A 153 -36.27 -7.60 -6.62
CA VAL A 153 -36.27 -6.42 -7.47
C VAL A 153 -34.87 -5.81 -7.61
N ILE A 154 -34.02 -5.93 -6.59
CA ILE A 154 -32.58 -5.68 -6.76
C ILE A 154 -32.01 -6.83 -7.61
N ASP A 155 -31.26 -6.52 -8.65
CA ASP A 155 -30.61 -7.54 -9.47
C ASP A 155 -29.46 -8.18 -8.67
N ASP A 156 -28.51 -7.37 -8.22
CA ASP A 156 -27.35 -7.82 -7.46
C ASP A 156 -27.13 -6.94 -6.24
N GLY A 157 -27.03 -7.53 -5.04
CA GLY A 157 -26.63 -6.79 -3.83
C GLY A 157 -27.37 -7.16 -2.56
N ILE A 158 -27.40 -6.23 -1.62
CA ILE A 158 -27.94 -6.42 -0.28
C ILE A 158 -28.89 -5.29 0.09
N GLY A 159 -29.97 -5.63 0.79
CA GLY A 159 -30.74 -4.62 1.48
C GLY A 159 -31.39 -5.07 2.77
N TYR A 160 -31.65 -4.07 3.59
CA TYR A 160 -32.19 -4.13 4.92
C TYR A 160 -33.57 -3.51 4.92
N VAL A 161 -34.47 -4.10 5.69
CA VAL A 161 -35.82 -3.60 5.87
C VAL A 161 -36.18 -3.48 7.34
N ILE A 162 -36.83 -2.38 7.68
CA ILE A 162 -37.55 -2.20 8.95
C ILE A 162 -39.03 -2.26 8.61
N GLU A 163 -39.70 -3.34 9.01
CA GLU A 163 -41.11 -3.55 8.73
C GLU A 163 -41.94 -3.76 10.00
N GLN A 164 -43.16 -3.23 9.99
CA GLN A 164 -44.14 -3.48 11.04
C GLN A 164 -44.86 -4.80 10.74
N VAL A 165 -44.96 -5.72 11.71
CA VAL A 165 -45.62 -7.02 11.53
C VAL A 165 -47.10 -6.94 11.93
N THR A 166 -47.97 -7.58 11.15
CA THR A 166 -49.45 -7.48 11.23
C THR A 166 -50.10 -8.25 12.39
N GLU A 167 -49.53 -9.39 12.80
CA GLU A 167 -50.17 -10.33 13.73
C GLU A 167 -49.98 -9.95 15.20
N THR A 168 -48.89 -9.22 15.47
CA THR A 168 -48.57 -8.56 16.74
C THR A 168 -47.76 -7.31 16.37
N PRO A 169 -48.15 -6.10 16.79
CA PRO A 169 -47.49 -4.87 16.35
C PRO A 169 -46.12 -4.75 17.01
N TYR A 170 -45.15 -5.44 16.42
CA TYR A 170 -43.73 -5.28 16.69
C TYR A 170 -43.04 -4.91 15.37
N TRP A 171 -41.88 -4.29 15.51
CA TRP A 171 -41.02 -3.92 14.40
C TRP A 171 -39.97 -5.00 14.20
N ARG A 172 -39.56 -5.21 12.96
CA ARG A 172 -38.61 -6.25 12.62
C ARG A 172 -37.61 -5.75 11.60
N ILE A 173 -36.35 -6.11 11.83
CA ILE A 173 -35.24 -5.96 10.90
C ILE A 173 -35.05 -7.27 10.15
N GLN A 174 -35.04 -7.21 8.82
CA GLN A 174 -34.61 -8.31 7.96
C GLN A 174 -33.55 -7.80 6.99
N TYR A 175 -32.74 -8.71 6.47
CA TYR A 175 -31.97 -8.44 5.27
C TYR A 175 -32.38 -9.44 4.19
N VAL A 176 -32.14 -9.04 2.95
CA VAL A 176 -32.30 -9.84 1.74
C VAL A 176 -31.07 -9.58 0.88
N THR A 177 -30.52 -10.64 0.32
CA THR A 177 -29.52 -10.53 -0.75
C THR A 177 -30.16 -10.94 -2.07
N SER A 178 -29.61 -10.47 -3.18
CA SER A 178 -30.03 -10.84 -4.52
C SER A 178 -28.82 -11.07 -5.40
N GLU A 179 -28.90 -12.05 -6.29
CA GLU A 179 -27.89 -12.32 -7.32
C GLU A 179 -28.61 -12.61 -8.65
N GLY A 180 -28.36 -11.80 -9.67
CA GLY A 180 -29.02 -11.87 -10.98
C GLY A 180 -30.55 -11.77 -10.93
N GLY A 181 -31.09 -10.95 -10.03
CA GLY A 181 -32.52 -10.75 -9.78
C GLY A 181 -33.19 -11.92 -9.05
N VAL A 182 -32.40 -12.91 -8.61
CA VAL A 182 -32.90 -14.04 -7.83
C VAL A 182 -32.70 -13.74 -6.34
N PRO A 183 -33.77 -13.68 -5.53
CA PRO A 183 -33.65 -13.54 -4.09
C PRO A 183 -32.76 -14.63 -3.51
N GLY A 184 -31.62 -14.22 -2.95
CA GLY A 184 -30.65 -15.08 -2.29
C GLY A 184 -31.01 -15.35 -0.83
N ALA A 185 -29.98 -15.45 0.02
CA ALA A 185 -30.15 -15.65 1.44
C ALA A 185 -30.77 -14.41 2.08
N GLY A 186 -32.00 -14.55 2.59
CA GLY A 186 -32.67 -13.52 3.36
C GLY A 186 -33.23 -14.09 4.66
N GLY A 187 -33.34 -13.24 5.68
CA GLY A 187 -33.92 -13.68 6.94
C GLY A 187 -34.09 -12.58 7.97
N VAL A 188 -34.75 -12.96 9.06
CA VAL A 188 -34.97 -12.07 10.19
C VAL A 188 -33.64 -11.89 10.93
N VAL A 189 -33.22 -10.64 11.11
CA VAL A 189 -32.07 -10.27 11.94
C VAL A 189 -32.53 -10.10 13.39
N ALA A 190 -33.60 -9.32 13.62
CA ALA A 190 -34.17 -9.14 14.95
C ALA A 190 -35.61 -8.60 14.91
N ASN A 191 -36.37 -8.88 15.97
CA ASN A 191 -37.56 -8.12 16.33
C ASN A 191 -37.15 -7.03 17.33
N ILE A 192 -37.73 -5.84 17.22
CA ILE A 192 -37.35 -4.65 18.00
C ILE A 192 -38.57 -4.00 18.65
N SER A 193 -38.34 -3.27 19.75
CA SER A 193 -39.40 -2.75 20.63
C SER A 193 -40.24 -1.60 20.04
N GLY A 194 -39.76 -0.97 18.96
CA GLY A 194 -40.35 0.24 18.37
C GLY A 194 -39.59 0.67 17.12
N VAL A 195 -39.99 1.81 16.54
CA VAL A 195 -39.17 2.49 15.51
C VAL A 195 -37.94 3.08 16.21
N PRO A 196 -36.71 2.81 15.74
CA PRO A 196 -35.53 3.46 16.27
C PRO A 196 -35.53 4.96 15.94
N SER A 197 -35.02 5.81 16.82
CA SER A 197 -34.81 7.24 16.55
C SER A 197 -33.61 7.47 15.63
N ALA A 198 -32.66 6.53 15.60
CA ALA A 198 -31.58 6.48 14.63
C ALA A 198 -31.16 5.03 14.40
N ILE A 199 -30.71 4.72 13.20
CA ILE A 199 -30.15 3.41 12.87
C ILE A 199 -28.89 3.57 12.02
N THR A 200 -27.83 2.87 12.42
CA THR A 200 -26.55 2.86 11.70
C THR A 200 -26.27 1.45 11.20
N TYR A 201 -26.00 1.33 9.91
CA TYR A 201 -25.52 0.11 9.26
C TYR A 201 -24.05 0.28 8.93
N THR A 202 -23.19 -0.50 9.57
CA THR A 202 -21.76 -0.56 9.25
C THR A 202 -21.48 -1.87 8.55
N LEU A 203 -21.23 -1.82 7.24
CA LEU A 203 -20.82 -2.93 6.40
C LEU A 203 -19.30 -2.99 6.39
N ASP A 204 -18.75 -4.15 6.71
CA ASP A 204 -17.31 -4.39 6.84
C ASP A 204 -17.01 -5.81 6.38
N GLY A 205 -16.64 -5.94 5.10
CA GLY A 205 -16.51 -7.24 4.43
C GLY A 205 -17.80 -8.06 4.52
N ASN A 206 -17.68 -9.27 5.09
CA ASN A 206 -18.79 -10.20 5.26
C ASN A 206 -19.66 -9.95 6.50
N ASN A 207 -19.44 -8.85 7.22
CA ASN A 207 -20.18 -8.55 8.43
C ASN A 207 -20.92 -7.23 8.31
N VAL A 208 -22.16 -7.21 8.83
CA VAL A 208 -22.89 -5.97 9.03
C VAL A 208 -23.22 -5.80 10.49
N THR A 209 -22.80 -4.67 11.05
CA THR A 209 -23.17 -4.21 12.38
C THR A 209 -24.33 -3.24 12.25
N ILE A 210 -25.41 -3.48 12.99
CA ILE A 210 -26.59 -2.62 13.04
C ILE A 210 -26.71 -2.07 14.46
N GLN A 211 -26.57 -0.76 14.60
CA GLN A 211 -26.73 -0.05 15.87
C GLN A 211 -28.03 0.74 15.85
N MET A 212 -28.81 0.68 16.93
CA MET A 212 -30.09 1.36 17.04
C MET A 212 -30.12 2.31 18.23
N GLU A 213 -30.73 3.47 18.04
CA GLU A 213 -31.09 4.39 19.12
C GLU A 213 -32.60 4.39 19.33
N GLY A 214 -33.07 4.55 20.57
CA GLY A 214 -34.51 4.62 20.89
C GLY A 214 -35.30 3.29 20.78
N ALA A 215 -34.69 2.22 20.26
CA ALA A 215 -35.27 0.87 20.21
C ALA A 215 -34.33 -0.19 20.80
N THR A 216 -34.89 -1.32 21.24
CA THR A 216 -34.14 -2.46 21.78
C THR A 216 -34.56 -3.76 21.11
N ILE A 217 -33.65 -4.73 21.08
CA ILE A 217 -33.90 -6.07 20.55
C ILE A 217 -34.87 -6.80 21.49
N THR A 218 -36.02 -7.22 20.97
CA THR A 218 -37.00 -8.04 21.72
C THR A 218 -36.86 -9.53 21.44
N ALA A 219 -36.36 -9.89 20.26
CA ALA A 219 -35.95 -11.24 19.90
C ALA A 219 -34.88 -11.19 18.81
N VAL A 220 -33.87 -12.06 18.90
CA VAL A 220 -32.86 -12.22 17.86
C VAL A 220 -33.40 -13.20 16.81
N GLY A 221 -33.29 -12.85 15.54
CA GLY A 221 -33.72 -13.68 14.42
C GLY A 221 -32.69 -14.75 14.04
N SER A 222 -33.01 -15.60 13.07
CA SER A 222 -32.14 -16.72 12.68
C SER A 222 -30.84 -16.30 12.00
N GLN A 223 -30.76 -15.06 11.52
CA GLN A 223 -29.59 -14.53 10.83
C GLN A 223 -28.89 -13.40 11.60
N GLY A 224 -29.42 -13.01 12.75
CA GLY A 224 -28.82 -11.99 13.59
C GLY A 224 -28.07 -12.60 14.76
N ASN A 225 -27.09 -11.87 15.25
CA ASN A 225 -26.45 -12.07 16.54
C ASN A 225 -26.62 -10.79 17.37
N GLY A 226 -26.97 -10.93 18.64
CA GLY A 226 -27.26 -9.80 19.50
C GLY A 226 -27.80 -10.25 20.86
N THR A 227 -28.06 -9.29 21.74
CA THR A 227 -28.60 -9.57 23.07
C THR A 227 -30.00 -8.97 23.21
N VAL A 228 -30.98 -9.76 23.63
CA VAL A 228 -32.33 -9.24 23.95
C VAL A 228 -32.21 -8.15 25.02
N GLY A 229 -32.82 -6.99 24.76
CA GLY A 229 -32.70 -5.76 25.55
C GLY A 229 -31.55 -4.85 25.14
N GLY A 230 -30.63 -5.31 24.30
CA GLY A 230 -29.55 -4.50 23.73
C GLY A 230 -29.98 -3.70 22.50
N SER A 231 -29.06 -2.86 22.01
CA SER A 231 -29.23 -1.97 20.84
C SER A 231 -28.36 -2.34 19.64
N ASN A 232 -27.40 -3.26 19.82
CA ASN A 232 -26.42 -3.64 18.80
C ASN A 232 -26.70 -5.05 18.29
N LEU A 233 -26.71 -5.19 16.97
CA LEU A 233 -26.89 -6.44 16.24
C LEU A 233 -25.72 -6.61 15.28
N THR A 234 -25.34 -7.85 15.03
CA THR A 234 -24.50 -8.20 13.88
C THR A 234 -25.18 -9.25 13.03
N ALA A 235 -24.90 -9.26 11.72
CA ALA A 235 -25.32 -10.30 10.80
C ALA A 235 -24.17 -10.60 9.85
N THR A 236 -23.96 -11.87 9.53
CA THR A 236 -23.01 -12.26 8.48
C THR A 236 -23.76 -12.25 7.15
N VAL A 237 -23.18 -11.58 6.17
CA VAL A 237 -23.72 -11.45 4.81
C VAL A 237 -22.80 -12.21 3.85
N ALA A 238 -23.37 -12.73 2.77
CA ALA A 238 -22.56 -13.35 1.72
C ALA A 238 -21.80 -12.25 0.96
N ASP A 239 -20.63 -12.60 0.47
CA ASP A 239 -19.82 -11.74 -0.39
C ASP A 239 -20.43 -11.70 -1.80
N PHE A 240 -20.76 -10.49 -2.28
CA PHE A 240 -21.30 -10.21 -3.61
C PHE A 240 -20.40 -9.26 -4.40
N SER A 241 -19.16 -9.01 -3.95
CA SER A 241 -18.20 -8.14 -4.64
C SER A 241 -18.03 -8.52 -6.11
N ALA A 242 -17.99 -9.82 -6.40
CA ALA A 242 -17.86 -10.36 -7.75
C ALA A 242 -19.11 -10.22 -8.63
N ASN A 243 -20.27 -9.91 -8.03
CA ASN A 243 -21.57 -9.89 -8.70
C ASN A 243 -22.14 -8.47 -8.87
N ILE A 244 -21.72 -7.50 -8.06
CA ILE A 244 -22.22 -6.13 -8.12
C ILE A 244 -21.38 -5.33 -9.13
N SER A 245 -21.95 -5.03 -10.30
CA SER A 245 -21.33 -4.14 -11.29
C SER A 245 -21.46 -2.65 -10.97
N GLY A 246 -22.45 -2.27 -10.15
CA GLY A 246 -22.69 -0.89 -9.73
C GLY A 246 -23.11 -0.79 -8.27
N TYR A 247 -22.41 0.03 -7.48
CA TYR A 247 -22.73 0.26 -6.07
C TYR A 247 -23.70 1.43 -5.91
N THR A 248 -24.98 1.17 -6.16
CA THR A 248 -26.02 2.17 -5.90
C THR A 248 -26.52 2.03 -4.47
N LEU A 249 -26.37 3.11 -3.69
CA LEU A 249 -26.99 3.21 -2.37
C LEU A 249 -28.39 3.75 -2.53
N ALA A 250 -29.39 3.07 -1.96
CA ALA A 250 -30.76 3.54 -1.97
C ALA A 250 -31.44 3.36 -0.63
N TYR A 251 -32.39 4.24 -0.32
CA TYR A 251 -33.28 4.10 0.82
C TYR A 251 -34.65 4.69 0.52
N GLY A 252 -35.68 4.16 1.16
CA GLY A 252 -37.04 4.50 0.77
C GLY A 252 -38.14 4.01 1.70
N ALA A 253 -39.35 4.53 1.44
CA ALA A 253 -40.61 4.03 1.98
C ALA A 253 -41.29 3.12 0.95
N TYR A 254 -41.81 1.98 1.40
CA TYR A 254 -42.47 0.99 0.53
C TYR A 254 -43.69 0.34 1.19
N ASN A 255 -44.77 0.19 0.42
CA ASN A 255 -45.93 -0.61 0.82
C ASN A 255 -45.78 -2.05 0.31
N ARG A 256 -45.48 -3.00 1.21
CA ARG A 256 -45.37 -4.42 0.86
C ARG A 256 -46.73 -5.08 0.72
N GLY A 257 -47.48 -4.71 -0.31
CA GLY A 257 -48.88 -5.07 -0.54
C GLY A 257 -49.87 -4.05 0.03
N THR A 258 -51.18 -4.32 0.01
CA THR A 258 -52.20 -3.35 0.45
C THR A 258 -52.19 -3.12 1.96
N VAL A 259 -51.81 -1.90 2.36
CA VAL A 259 -51.80 -1.41 3.76
C VAL A 259 -53.13 -0.74 4.11
N ALA A 260 -53.37 -0.40 5.38
CA ALA A 260 -54.59 0.30 5.80
C ALA A 260 -54.43 1.82 5.63
N GLU A 261 -53.23 2.31 5.90
CA GLU A 261 -52.79 3.67 5.64
C GLU A 261 -51.41 3.60 4.99
N LYS A 262 -51.16 4.49 4.02
CA LYS A 262 -49.90 4.59 3.29
C LYS A 262 -48.67 4.69 4.21
N THR A 263 -47.53 4.20 3.73
CA THR A 263 -46.26 4.35 4.44
C THR A 263 -45.72 5.77 4.24
N VAL A 264 -45.42 6.46 5.33
CA VAL A 264 -44.68 7.74 5.31
C VAL A 264 -43.51 7.64 6.26
N VAL A 265 -42.29 7.78 5.72
CA VAL A 265 -41.05 7.85 6.49
C VAL A 265 -40.59 9.30 6.53
N THR A 266 -40.23 9.78 7.71
CA THR A 266 -39.61 11.10 7.90
C THR A 266 -38.24 10.91 8.52
N LEU A 267 -37.21 11.44 7.84
CA LEU A 267 -35.82 11.44 8.28
C LEU A 267 -35.43 12.86 8.70
N ASP A 268 -34.75 12.98 9.83
CA ASP A 268 -34.18 14.26 10.30
C ASP A 268 -32.79 14.48 9.69
N ASP A 269 -32.01 13.42 9.47
CA ASP A 269 -30.66 13.47 8.92
C ASP A 269 -30.28 12.12 8.27
N VAL A 270 -29.38 12.16 7.28
CA VAL A 270 -28.74 11.01 6.68
C VAL A 270 -27.25 11.29 6.51
N SER A 271 -26.42 10.41 7.05
CA SER A 271 -24.97 10.46 6.89
C SER A 271 -24.46 9.12 6.37
N VAL A 272 -23.72 9.15 5.27
CA VAL A 272 -22.94 8.02 4.78
C VAL A 272 -21.47 8.35 4.89
N ASP A 273 -20.78 7.56 5.71
CA ASP A 273 -19.35 7.58 5.88
C ASP A 273 -18.79 6.33 5.20
N VAL A 274 -17.98 6.52 4.15
CA VAL A 274 -17.18 5.44 3.62
C VAL A 274 -15.88 5.55 4.38
N GLY A 275 -15.69 4.63 5.33
CA GLY A 275 -14.48 4.58 6.11
C GLY A 275 -13.32 4.39 5.15
N GLY A 276 -12.64 5.48 4.80
CA GLY A 276 -11.22 5.49 4.53
C GLY A 276 -10.46 5.20 5.81
N GLY A 277 -10.93 4.22 6.58
CA GLY A 277 -10.28 3.71 7.75
C GLY A 277 -8.89 3.36 7.28
N LEU A 278 -7.91 4.10 7.79
CA LEU A 278 -6.56 3.62 7.86
C LEU A 278 -6.69 2.21 8.37
N ASN A 279 -6.51 1.23 7.48
CA ASN A 279 -6.44 -0.15 7.86
C ASN A 279 -5.47 -0.19 9.05
N GLU A 280 -5.91 -0.76 10.17
CA GLU A 280 -5.18 -0.73 11.43
C GLU A 280 -3.85 -1.51 11.25
N ASN A 281 -2.83 -0.86 10.68
CA ASN A 281 -1.47 -1.38 10.54
C ASN A 281 -0.71 -1.26 11.86
N TRP A 282 -1.35 -1.67 12.94
CA TRP A 282 -0.68 -1.89 14.21
C TRP A 282 -0.18 -3.32 14.17
N THR A 283 0.96 -3.56 13.53
CA THR A 283 1.60 -4.87 13.59
C THR A 283 2.13 -5.09 15.01
N VAL A 284 1.39 -5.85 15.81
CA VAL A 284 1.87 -6.27 17.14
C VAL A 284 2.85 -7.43 16.94
N LYS A 285 4.16 -7.16 17.09
CA LYS A 285 5.18 -8.22 17.11
C LYS A 285 5.42 -8.66 18.55
N GLU A 286 4.94 -9.86 18.89
CA GLU A 286 5.27 -10.53 20.15
C GLU A 286 6.55 -11.35 19.99
N ASN A 287 7.63 -10.92 20.65
CA ASN A 287 8.87 -11.69 20.65
C ASN A 287 8.98 -12.50 21.95
N GLY A 288 8.63 -13.80 21.86
CA GLY A 288 8.74 -14.80 22.94
C GLY A 288 7.40 -15.27 23.52
N SER A 289 7.30 -16.56 23.88
CA SER A 289 6.05 -17.17 24.37
C SER A 289 5.55 -16.55 25.69
N GLY A 290 4.42 -15.86 25.62
CA GLY A 290 3.71 -15.28 26.78
C GLY A 290 3.91 -13.78 27.01
N ALA A 291 4.28 -13.01 25.99
CA ALA A 291 3.77 -11.63 25.90
C ALA A 291 2.30 -11.70 25.44
N SER A 292 1.46 -10.76 25.85
CA SER A 292 0.13 -10.61 25.28
C SER A 292 -0.24 -9.14 25.20
N VAL A 293 -0.68 -8.70 24.02
CA VAL A 293 -1.35 -7.41 23.87
C VAL A 293 -2.86 -7.66 23.90
N SER A 294 -3.58 -6.99 24.79
CA SER A 294 -5.04 -7.05 24.82
C SER A 294 -5.63 -5.65 24.84
N GLN A 295 -6.68 -5.42 24.05
CA GLN A 295 -7.36 -4.14 23.97
C GLN A 295 -8.84 -4.28 24.36
N PRO A 296 -9.15 -4.33 25.67
CA PRO A 296 -10.53 -4.24 26.12
C PRO A 296 -10.94 -2.76 26.20
N GLY A 297 -11.47 -2.21 25.10
CA GLY A 297 -11.97 -0.83 25.02
C GLY A 297 -10.92 0.20 24.58
N THR A 298 -10.96 1.42 25.13
CA THR A 298 -10.07 2.55 24.75
C THR A 298 -8.65 2.45 25.32
N THR A 299 -8.29 1.35 25.99
CA THR A 299 -7.02 1.21 26.70
C THR A 299 -6.25 0.02 26.15
N MET A 300 -5.05 0.28 25.65
CA MET A 300 -4.10 -0.76 25.26
C MET A 300 -3.38 -1.31 26.50
N VAL A 301 -3.46 -2.62 26.72
CA VAL A 301 -2.74 -3.29 27.82
C VAL A 301 -1.60 -4.13 27.23
N LEU A 302 -0.37 -3.75 27.55
CA LEU A 302 0.85 -4.49 27.21
C LEU A 302 1.24 -5.38 28.41
N ASP A 303 0.99 -6.68 28.34
CA ASP A 303 1.38 -7.64 29.38
C ASP A 303 2.62 -8.44 28.96
N THR A 304 3.62 -8.48 29.85
CA THR A 304 4.85 -9.28 29.67
C THR A 304 4.95 -10.42 30.69
N ALA A 305 3.85 -10.78 31.35
CA ALA A 305 3.82 -11.76 32.44
C ALA A 305 4.27 -13.17 32.01
N GLY A 306 5.49 -13.53 32.41
CA GLY A 306 5.88 -14.93 32.58
C GLY A 306 7.38 -15.16 32.75
N THR A 307 7.72 -16.41 33.03
CA THR A 307 9.07 -16.84 33.42
C THR A 307 9.92 -17.14 32.19
N GLY A 308 10.60 -16.13 31.65
CA GLY A 308 11.61 -16.26 30.58
C GLY A 308 12.21 -14.90 30.22
N GLY A 309 13.52 -14.80 30.07
CA GLY A 309 14.18 -13.55 29.64
C GLY A 309 13.97 -13.29 28.14
N GLY A 310 13.83 -12.02 27.77
CA GLY A 310 13.75 -11.58 26.36
C GLY A 310 12.36 -11.22 25.83
N ARG A 311 11.33 -11.10 26.69
CA ARG A 311 9.97 -10.76 26.25
C ARG A 311 9.86 -9.28 25.92
N GLN A 312 9.30 -8.98 24.75
CA GLN A 312 9.05 -7.63 24.28
C GLN A 312 7.62 -7.58 23.74
N ALA A 313 6.90 -6.54 24.12
CA ALA A 313 5.70 -6.11 23.41
C ALA A 313 6.09 -4.82 22.70
N VAL A 314 6.14 -4.86 21.36
CA VAL A 314 6.49 -3.74 20.50
C VAL A 314 5.23 -3.36 19.75
N VAL A 315 4.95 -2.05 19.74
CA VAL A 315 3.88 -1.47 18.96
C VAL A 315 4.53 -0.52 17.97
N SER A 316 4.43 -0.86 16.69
CA SER A 316 4.89 -0.03 15.58
C SER A 316 3.71 0.36 14.71
N THR A 317 3.69 1.60 14.25
CA THR A 317 2.82 2.01 13.15
C THR A 317 3.57 1.76 11.84
N THR A 318 3.11 0.82 11.01
CA THR A 318 3.53 0.74 9.61
C THR A 318 2.42 1.29 8.72
N THR A 319 2.73 1.68 7.48
CA THR A 319 1.72 1.88 6.42
C THR A 319 1.27 0.52 5.86
N ASP A 320 0.25 0.52 5.01
CA ASP A 320 -0.66 -0.56 4.55
C ASP A 320 -0.12 -1.96 4.21
N GLU A 321 -1.07 -2.88 3.97
CA GLU A 321 -0.91 -4.32 3.72
C GLU A 321 -0.13 -4.67 2.43
N THR A 322 0.34 -3.68 1.65
CA THR A 322 1.22 -3.86 0.48
C THR A 322 2.59 -3.20 0.64
N GLY A 323 2.91 -2.62 1.81
CA GLY A 323 4.20 -2.00 2.05
C GLY A 323 4.50 -0.77 1.16
N THR A 324 3.50 -0.18 0.48
CA THR A 324 3.71 0.92 -0.46
C THR A 324 3.14 2.23 0.09
N MET A 325 4.00 3.22 0.36
CA MET A 325 3.53 4.56 0.75
C MET A 325 2.79 5.24 -0.42
N SER A 326 1.48 5.42 -0.29
CA SER A 326 0.72 6.33 -1.16
C SER A 326 1.15 7.78 -0.93
N THR A 327 1.38 8.52 -2.02
CA THR A 327 1.70 9.96 -1.98
C THR A 327 0.42 10.80 -2.06
N TYR A 328 0.34 11.85 -1.25
CA TYR A 328 -0.71 12.88 -1.36
C TYR A 328 -0.12 14.09 -2.10
N ASN A 329 -0.62 14.40 -3.29
CA ASN A 329 -0.18 15.54 -4.13
C ASN A 329 1.34 15.61 -4.42
N GLY A 330 2.02 14.46 -4.55
CA GLY A 330 3.44 14.44 -4.94
C GLY A 330 4.42 15.04 -3.91
N GLU A 331 3.99 15.33 -2.68
CA GLU A 331 4.90 15.60 -1.56
C GLU A 331 4.93 14.40 -0.60
N LYS A 332 6.16 14.00 -0.20
CA LYS A 332 6.40 12.95 0.80
C LYS A 332 5.80 13.36 2.15
N LEU A 333 5.13 12.42 2.84
CA LEU A 333 4.52 12.64 4.15
C LEU A 333 5.55 13.18 5.18
N TYR A 334 5.20 14.34 5.74
CA TYR A 334 5.72 15.02 6.93
C TYR A 334 7.21 15.34 7.02
N ASN A 335 7.57 16.53 6.54
CA ASN A 335 8.76 17.23 6.99
C ASN A 335 8.53 17.84 8.40
N PHE A 336 8.98 17.14 9.44
CA PHE A 336 8.90 17.55 10.86
C PHE A 336 9.60 18.89 11.17
N TYR A 337 10.40 19.44 10.25
CA TYR A 337 10.96 20.79 10.40
C TYR A 337 9.96 21.91 10.10
N LYS A 338 8.85 21.64 9.41
CA LYS A 338 7.86 22.67 9.00
C LYS A 338 6.58 22.66 9.83
N HIS A 339 6.27 21.57 10.55
CA HIS A 339 5.06 21.43 11.34
C HIS A 339 5.36 20.87 12.74
N PRO A 340 4.83 21.48 13.81
CA PRO A 340 5.03 20.97 15.15
C PRO A 340 4.32 19.63 15.32
N VAL A 341 5.02 18.63 15.86
CA VAL A 341 4.45 17.31 16.15
C VAL A 341 4.41 17.09 17.64
N GLN A 342 3.24 16.68 18.14
CA GLN A 342 2.99 16.43 19.54
C GLN A 342 2.52 14.99 19.75
N ALA A 343 3.23 14.23 20.58
CA ALA A 343 2.81 12.90 21.03
C ALA A 343 2.60 12.94 22.55
N ARG A 344 1.39 12.58 23.02
CA ARG A 344 1.04 12.49 24.44
C ARG A 344 0.80 11.03 24.83
N PHE A 345 1.40 10.62 25.95
CA PHE A 345 1.21 9.32 26.56
C PHE A 345 0.58 9.52 27.94
N ASP A 346 -0.67 9.15 28.10
CA ASP A 346 -1.31 9.06 29.41
C ASP A 346 -0.96 7.71 30.04
N ILE A 347 -0.54 7.74 31.31
CA ILE A 347 -0.09 6.53 32.01
C ILE A 347 -0.86 6.32 33.30
N ASP A 348 -1.81 5.39 33.22
CA ASP A 348 -2.78 5.13 34.28
C ASP A 348 -2.16 4.44 35.51
N SER A 349 -1.25 3.50 35.32
CA SER A 349 -0.57 2.84 36.44
C SER A 349 0.75 2.16 36.05
N PHE A 350 1.69 2.13 37.00
CA PHE A 350 2.95 1.39 36.86
C PHE A 350 3.19 0.52 38.09
N THR A 351 2.86 -0.76 37.99
CA THR A 351 3.07 -1.73 39.06
C THR A 351 4.43 -2.42 38.90
N GLY A 352 5.49 -1.75 39.34
CA GLY A 352 6.81 -2.38 39.44
C GLY A 352 6.88 -3.33 40.65
N GLY A 353 7.23 -4.60 40.42
CA GLY A 353 7.47 -5.56 41.49
C GLY A 353 8.59 -5.12 42.45
N THR A 354 8.53 -5.52 43.72
CA THR A 354 9.46 -5.09 44.79
C THR A 354 10.87 -5.72 44.71
N THR A 355 11.18 -6.48 43.66
CA THR A 355 12.46 -7.16 43.45
C THR A 355 13.48 -6.31 42.69
N PRO A 356 14.80 -6.58 42.80
CA PRO A 356 15.81 -5.78 42.12
C PRO A 356 15.81 -6.02 40.60
N GLY A 357 15.06 -5.21 39.87
CA GLY A 357 15.05 -5.15 38.40
C GLY A 357 14.97 -3.69 37.93
N ARG A 358 15.45 -3.42 36.71
CA ARG A 358 15.25 -2.12 36.07
C ARG A 358 13.98 -2.19 35.23
N SER A 359 13.03 -1.33 35.53
CA SER A 359 11.89 -1.06 34.66
C SER A 359 12.28 0.07 33.71
N VAL A 360 12.14 -0.17 32.41
CA VAL A 360 12.56 0.75 31.36
C VAL A 360 11.38 1.00 30.41
N PHE A 361 11.01 2.26 30.25
CA PHE A 361 10.17 2.75 29.16
C PHE A 361 11.07 3.50 28.18
N PHE A 362 10.93 3.26 26.87
CA PHE A 362 11.69 4.00 25.87
C PHE A 362 10.79 4.49 24.73
N CYS A 363 11.16 5.63 24.16
CA CYS A 363 10.58 6.21 22.95
C CYS A 363 11.75 6.61 22.05
N SER A 364 11.80 6.09 20.82
CA SER A 364 12.89 6.33 19.87
C SER A 364 12.39 6.91 18.57
N ILE A 365 13.15 7.85 18.00
CA ILE A 365 12.94 8.46 16.69
C ILE A 365 14.26 8.29 15.92
N GLY A 366 14.25 7.47 14.86
CA GLY A 366 15.42 7.18 14.04
C GLY A 366 15.27 5.89 13.22
N TYR A 367 16.22 5.65 12.32
CA TYR A 367 16.30 4.48 11.44
C TYR A 367 17.74 3.90 11.42
N ASP A 368 17.89 2.66 10.98
CA ASP A 368 19.18 2.09 10.56
C ASP A 368 19.26 2.01 9.02
N SER A 369 20.43 1.74 8.47
CA SER A 369 20.64 1.58 7.03
C SER A 369 19.86 0.42 6.40
N ASP A 370 19.31 -0.49 7.20
CA ASP A 370 18.78 -1.78 6.77
C ASP A 370 17.25 -1.89 6.99
N GLY A 371 16.57 -0.79 7.37
CA GLY A 371 15.13 -0.75 7.65
C GLY A 371 14.69 -1.61 8.86
N ASN A 372 15.63 -2.08 9.69
CA ASN A 372 15.38 -3.06 10.74
C ASN A 372 15.06 -2.39 12.09
N TYR A 373 13.79 -2.47 12.49
CA TYR A 373 13.33 -1.94 13.77
C TYR A 373 13.54 -2.93 14.92
N MET A 374 14.71 -2.93 15.58
CA MET A 374 14.85 -3.49 16.94
C MET A 374 15.91 -2.80 17.84
N PRO A 375 15.66 -2.71 19.16
CA PRO A 375 16.50 -1.97 20.09
C PRO A 375 17.59 -2.87 20.71
N GLN A 376 18.70 -3.04 20.02
CA GLN A 376 19.98 -3.29 20.70
C GLN A 376 20.90 -2.09 20.50
N SER A 377 21.68 -1.77 21.53
CA SER A 377 22.46 -0.53 21.69
C SER A 377 23.63 -0.36 20.71
N THR A 378 23.53 -0.86 19.47
CA THR A 378 24.62 -0.82 18.48
C THR A 378 24.16 -0.60 17.03
N LEU A 379 22.87 -0.42 16.72
CA LEU A 379 22.38 -0.40 15.33
C LEU A 379 21.32 0.69 15.06
N LEU A 380 21.54 1.92 15.49
CA LEU A 380 20.85 3.07 14.87
C LEU A 380 21.95 3.93 14.26
N ASP A 381 21.87 4.19 12.97
CA ASP A 381 22.88 5.01 12.30
C ASP A 381 22.73 6.47 12.73
N ASP A 382 21.48 6.97 12.82
CA ASP A 382 21.17 8.29 13.39
C ASP A 382 19.79 8.30 14.10
N GLY A 383 19.71 8.81 15.32
CA GLY A 383 18.44 8.90 16.07
C GLY A 383 18.53 9.42 17.50
N ILE A 384 17.36 9.73 18.08
CA ILE A 384 17.22 10.12 19.50
C ILE A 384 16.27 9.15 20.20
N SER A 385 16.74 8.60 21.32
CA SER A 385 15.92 7.79 22.23
C SER A 385 15.80 8.46 23.60
N PHE A 386 14.59 8.50 24.14
CA PHE A 386 14.34 8.89 25.52
C PHE A 386 14.02 7.64 26.33
N VAL A 387 14.69 7.50 27.47
CA VAL A 387 14.57 6.34 28.34
C VAL A 387 14.19 6.79 29.74
N ILE A 388 13.05 6.31 30.25
CA ILE A 388 12.65 6.48 31.64
C ILE A 388 12.92 5.17 32.37
N GLU A 389 13.90 5.20 33.28
CA GLU A 389 14.27 4.05 34.08
C GLU A 389 14.04 4.29 35.57
N ARG A 390 13.64 3.23 36.28
CA ARG A 390 13.72 3.18 37.75
C ARG A 390 14.77 2.16 38.16
N THR A 391 15.81 2.63 38.84
CA THR A 391 16.75 1.72 39.52
C THR A 391 16.06 1.14 40.75
N ALA A 392 16.11 -0.18 40.93
CA ALA A 392 15.57 -0.82 42.11
C ALA A 392 16.09 -0.19 43.41
N GLY A 393 15.18 0.16 44.32
CA GLY A 393 15.49 0.82 45.59
C GLY A 393 15.69 2.35 45.51
N ALA A 394 15.70 2.95 44.31
CA ALA A 394 15.69 4.40 44.18
C ALA A 394 14.27 4.97 44.42
N PRO A 395 14.13 6.06 45.19
CA PRO A 395 12.86 6.76 45.39
C PRO A 395 12.48 7.66 44.20
N TYR A 396 13.30 7.71 43.16
CA TYR A 396 13.13 8.56 41.99
C TYR A 396 13.26 7.77 40.68
N TRP A 397 12.67 8.31 39.62
CA TRP A 397 12.89 7.85 38.24
C TRP A 397 14.00 8.66 37.60
N ARG A 398 14.70 8.12 36.60
CA ARG A 398 15.68 8.83 35.78
C ARG A 398 15.13 8.96 34.36
N LEU A 399 15.17 10.18 33.83
CA LEU A 399 14.98 10.44 32.41
C LEU A 399 16.36 10.55 31.77
N MET A 400 16.62 9.70 30.78
CA MET A 400 17.86 9.68 30.00
C MET A 400 17.54 10.00 28.55
N ARG A 401 18.47 10.68 27.88
CA ARG A 401 18.48 10.89 26.44
C ARG A 401 19.68 10.16 25.88
N THR A 402 19.44 9.28 24.91
CA THR A 402 20.49 8.64 24.12
C THR A 402 20.45 9.26 22.73
N LYS A 403 21.54 9.92 22.32
CA LYS A 403 21.74 10.42 20.96
C LYS A 403 22.65 9.42 20.24
N MET A 404 22.19 8.91 19.10
CA MET A 404 22.97 8.11 18.16
C MET A 404 23.32 9.02 16.99
N VAL A 405 24.62 9.24 16.75
CA VAL A 405 25.11 9.96 15.57
C VAL A 405 26.18 9.13 14.91
N SER A 406 25.98 8.70 13.67
CA SER A 406 26.93 7.91 12.89
C SER A 406 27.50 6.68 13.64
N GLY A 407 26.63 5.94 14.32
CA GLY A 407 27.02 4.75 15.10
C GLY A 407 27.71 5.01 16.45
N ALA A 408 27.82 6.27 16.90
CA ALA A 408 28.31 6.61 18.24
C ALA A 408 27.15 6.87 19.22
N GLU A 409 27.04 6.04 20.27
CA GLU A 409 26.07 6.22 21.35
C GLU A 409 26.59 7.22 22.39
N THR A 410 25.85 8.32 22.60
CA THR A 410 26.04 9.21 23.76
C THR A 410 24.77 9.23 24.60
N SER A 411 24.86 8.85 25.87
CA SER A 411 23.73 8.84 26.80
C SER A 411 23.94 9.85 27.94
N ASP A 412 23.02 10.79 28.06
CA ASP A 412 23.02 11.82 29.10
C ASP A 412 21.78 11.70 29.98
N ALA A 413 21.95 11.83 31.29
CA ALA A 413 20.83 11.93 32.21
C ALA A 413 20.24 13.34 32.13
N LEU A 414 19.01 13.46 31.61
CA LEU A 414 18.27 14.71 31.55
C LEU A 414 17.74 15.13 32.94
N GLY A 415 17.47 14.18 33.83
CA GLY A 415 17.06 14.52 35.20
C GLY A 415 16.52 13.35 36.01
N THR A 416 16.14 13.63 37.25
CA THR A 416 15.42 12.70 38.14
C THR A 416 14.00 13.19 38.43
N LEU A 417 13.03 12.28 38.54
CA LEU A 417 11.62 12.59 38.81
C LEU A 417 11.22 12.11 40.22
N ASN A 418 10.57 12.97 41.02
CA ASN A 418 10.12 12.70 42.39
C ASN A 418 8.73 12.01 42.46
N GLY A 419 8.51 11.00 41.63
CA GLY A 419 7.20 10.36 41.49
C GLY A 419 7.02 9.79 40.11
N TYR A 420 5.95 9.00 39.94
CA TYR A 420 5.60 8.44 38.65
C TYR A 420 4.88 9.49 37.79
N PRO A 421 5.29 9.71 36.53
CA PRO A 421 4.58 10.62 35.65
C PRO A 421 3.20 10.05 35.29
N THR A 422 2.15 10.87 35.34
CA THR A 422 0.80 10.48 34.89
C THR A 422 0.61 10.72 33.40
N ALA A 423 1.41 11.60 32.81
CA ALA A 423 1.50 11.72 31.36
C ALA A 423 2.88 12.23 30.95
N ILE A 424 3.31 11.89 29.74
CA ILE A 424 4.51 12.44 29.11
C ILE A 424 4.12 12.92 27.72
N THR A 425 4.48 14.15 27.40
CA THR A 425 4.22 14.74 26.09
C THR A 425 5.53 15.17 25.46
N TYR A 426 5.77 14.71 24.24
CA TYR A 426 6.88 15.14 23.39
C TYR A 426 6.32 16.10 22.36
N ALA A 427 6.85 17.32 22.28
CA ALA A 427 6.55 18.26 21.23
C ALA A 427 7.85 18.63 20.50
N MET A 428 7.90 18.41 19.20
CA MET A 428 9.00 18.87 18.36
C MET A 428 8.57 20.11 17.59
N ASP A 429 9.38 21.16 17.65
CA ASP A 429 9.21 22.39 16.87
C ASP A 429 10.58 22.76 16.28
N GLY A 430 10.81 22.34 15.02
CA GLY A 430 12.10 22.45 14.36
C GLY A 430 13.20 21.67 15.11
N THR A 431 14.24 22.38 15.56
CA THR A 431 15.36 21.78 16.31
C THR A 431 15.11 21.65 17.81
N ASN A 432 13.95 22.09 18.31
CA ASN A 432 13.62 22.04 19.73
C ASN A 432 12.74 20.84 20.05
N VAL A 433 13.20 20.02 20.99
CA VAL A 433 12.37 18.99 21.61
C VAL A 433 11.94 19.47 22.99
N THR A 434 10.64 19.56 23.17
CA THR A 434 9.99 19.91 24.43
C THR A 434 9.38 18.65 25.04
N ILE A 435 9.83 18.29 26.24
CA ILE A 435 9.28 17.18 27.00
C ILE A 435 8.49 17.77 28.16
N THR A 436 7.18 17.57 28.15
CA THR A 436 6.29 17.92 29.27
C THR A 436 5.99 16.66 30.06
N ILE A 437 6.15 16.72 31.37
CA ILE A 437 5.87 15.61 32.26
C ILE A 437 4.80 16.05 33.26
N GLU A 438 3.67 15.34 33.26
CA GLU A 438 2.57 15.57 34.19
C GLU A 438 2.65 14.60 35.38
N GLY A 439 2.10 15.01 36.53
CA GLY A 439 2.01 14.14 37.72
C GLY A 439 3.27 14.00 38.57
N THR A 440 4.41 14.56 38.16
CA THR A 440 5.66 14.57 38.94
C THR A 440 6.48 15.85 38.69
N THR A 441 7.53 16.08 39.48
CA THR A 441 8.42 17.24 39.34
C THR A 441 9.87 16.79 39.23
N PHE A 442 10.68 17.53 38.45
CA PHE A 442 12.13 17.31 38.38
C PHE A 442 12.82 17.61 39.72
N ALA A 443 13.68 16.69 40.17
CA ALA A 443 14.36 16.74 41.47
C ALA A 443 15.80 17.27 41.41
N TYR A 444 16.40 17.37 40.21
CA TYR A 444 17.81 17.74 40.00
C TYR A 444 18.02 18.51 38.69
N VAL A 445 19.06 19.36 38.64
CA VAL A 445 19.39 20.26 37.51
C VAL A 445 20.09 19.48 36.36
N PRO A 446 19.62 19.57 35.09
CA PRO A 446 20.17 18.87 33.92
C PRO A 446 21.57 19.34 33.48
N PRO A 447 22.20 18.65 32.50
CA PRO A 447 23.43 19.08 31.82
C PRO A 447 23.37 20.48 31.18
N ALA A 448 24.54 21.02 30.81
CA ALA A 448 24.77 22.41 30.42
C ALA A 448 24.11 22.86 29.09
N ASP A 449 23.45 21.94 28.38
CA ASP A 449 22.83 22.11 27.05
C ASP A 449 21.30 22.29 27.09
N ALA A 450 20.65 22.22 28.25
CA ALA A 450 19.21 22.52 28.37
C ALA A 450 18.96 24.04 28.22
N THR A 451 18.11 24.43 27.27
CA THR A 451 17.84 25.84 26.94
C THR A 451 16.79 26.48 27.84
N SER A 452 15.83 25.70 28.35
CA SER A 452 14.89 26.14 29.38
C SER A 452 14.32 24.95 30.17
N ILE A 453 14.07 25.15 31.47
CA ILE A 453 13.50 24.13 32.37
C ILE A 453 12.46 24.78 33.28
N SER A 454 11.29 24.17 33.37
CA SER A 454 10.29 24.45 34.41
C SER A 454 10.12 23.22 35.31
N SER A 455 9.30 23.31 36.36
CA SER A 455 9.04 22.17 37.25
C SER A 455 8.44 20.95 36.54
N THR A 456 7.89 21.13 35.34
CA THR A 456 7.15 20.12 34.57
C THR A 456 7.59 20.03 33.10
N GLN A 457 8.58 20.82 32.67
CA GLN A 457 8.97 20.91 31.26
C GLN A 457 10.50 20.98 31.12
N ILE A 458 11.07 20.19 30.21
CA ILE A 458 12.46 20.33 29.75
C ILE A 458 12.44 20.65 28.26
N GLN A 459 13.12 21.72 27.88
CA GLN A 459 13.38 22.04 26.49
C GLN A 459 14.87 21.79 26.20
N THR A 460 15.14 21.02 25.16
CA THR A 460 16.50 20.76 24.67
C THR A 460 16.58 21.05 23.18
N THR A 461 17.65 21.71 22.75
CA THR A 461 18.01 21.81 21.34
C THR A 461 18.71 20.55 20.88
N VAL A 462 18.39 20.10 19.69
CA VAL A 462 19.13 19.04 18.98
C VAL A 462 20.07 19.72 18.02
N ASP A 463 21.28 20.05 18.48
CA ASP A 463 22.33 20.51 17.59
C ASP A 463 22.86 19.30 16.81
N ASP A 464 22.91 19.41 15.48
CA ASP A 464 23.64 18.51 14.56
C ASP A 464 22.90 17.21 14.16
N ILE A 465 21.76 17.34 13.48
CA ILE A 465 21.11 16.25 12.69
C ILE A 465 20.65 16.72 11.29
N SER A 466 20.70 18.02 10.98
CA SER A 466 19.96 18.63 9.87
C SER A 466 20.53 18.46 8.44
N ALA A 467 21.56 17.63 8.22
CA ALA A 467 22.21 17.56 6.91
C ALA A 467 21.93 16.29 6.10
N ASN A 468 21.52 15.16 6.70
CA ASN A 468 21.53 13.87 6.01
C ASN A 468 20.30 12.95 6.23
N LEU A 469 19.22 13.40 6.87
CA LEU A 469 18.05 12.53 7.12
C LEU A 469 16.82 12.97 6.33
N THR A 470 16.27 12.07 5.50
CA THR A 470 15.09 12.34 4.65
C THR A 470 13.80 11.66 5.12
N GLU A 471 13.84 10.79 6.12
CA GLU A 471 12.67 10.02 6.61
C GLU A 471 12.67 9.89 8.15
N TYR A 472 11.49 9.79 8.78
CA TYR A 472 11.35 9.60 10.23
C TYR A 472 10.33 8.50 10.50
N VAL A 473 10.68 7.55 11.38
CA VAL A 473 9.76 6.55 11.94
C VAL A 473 9.84 6.57 13.47
N LEU A 474 8.69 6.34 14.11
CA LEU A 474 8.48 6.43 15.55
C LEU A 474 8.15 5.04 16.10
N ALA A 475 8.96 4.53 17.03
CA ALA A 475 8.83 3.17 17.58
C ALA A 475 8.83 3.15 19.13
N TYR A 476 8.12 2.17 19.71
CA TYR A 476 7.92 2.05 21.17
C TYR A 476 8.03 0.61 21.71
N GLY A 477 8.53 0.44 22.94
CA GLY A 477 8.53 -0.86 23.62
C GLY A 477 8.90 -0.83 25.11
N VAL A 478 8.76 -1.98 25.78
CA VAL A 478 9.11 -2.20 27.19
C VAL A 478 10.12 -3.35 27.31
N HIS A 479 11.20 -3.15 28.07
CA HIS A 479 12.27 -4.13 28.25
C HIS A 479 12.58 -4.39 29.73
N ASN A 480 12.85 -5.65 30.08
CA ASN A 480 13.22 -6.06 31.44
C ASN A 480 14.60 -6.74 31.44
N ARG A 481 15.58 -6.14 32.12
CA ARG A 481 17.00 -6.55 32.06
C ARG A 481 17.43 -7.22 33.38
N GLY A 482 17.52 -8.56 33.42
CA GLY A 482 18.23 -9.32 34.46
C GLY A 482 17.72 -10.74 34.78
N THR A 483 18.62 -11.65 35.19
CA THR A 483 18.32 -13.05 35.61
C THR A 483 18.36 -13.19 37.13
N VAL A 484 17.41 -13.92 37.71
CA VAL A 484 17.29 -14.15 39.17
C VAL A 484 17.84 -15.53 39.57
N SER A 485 18.60 -15.54 40.67
CA SER A 485 19.10 -16.66 41.50
C SER A 485 19.77 -17.90 40.86
N THR A 486 21.01 -17.69 40.39
CA THR A 486 22.16 -18.62 40.20
C THR A 486 22.31 -19.31 38.83
N GLY A 487 23.39 -19.12 38.05
CA GLY A 487 24.60 -18.32 38.20
C GLY A 487 25.17 -17.83 36.86
N THR A 488 26.08 -16.84 36.92
CA THR A 488 26.71 -16.13 35.80
C THR A 488 28.13 -16.66 35.55
N VAL A 489 28.54 -16.83 34.28
CA VAL A 489 29.93 -16.65 33.83
C VAL A 489 29.93 -16.11 32.39
N VAL A 490 30.80 -15.12 32.13
CA VAL A 490 31.13 -14.48 30.84
C VAL A 490 32.60 -14.79 30.54
N ALA A 491 32.96 -15.06 29.28
CA ALA A 491 34.30 -14.81 28.74
C ALA A 491 34.29 -14.72 27.20
N VAL A 492 35.00 -13.71 26.69
CA VAL A 492 35.36 -13.44 25.28
C VAL A 492 36.88 -13.65 25.17
N ASP A 493 37.38 -14.23 24.07
CA ASP A 493 38.79 -14.12 23.68
C ASP A 493 38.94 -14.14 22.14
N ALA A 494 39.97 -13.44 21.66
CA ALA A 494 40.01 -12.62 20.43
C ALA A 494 40.20 -13.30 19.05
N PHE A 495 40.21 -12.43 18.00
CA PHE A 495 41.06 -12.47 16.78
C PHE A 495 40.45 -13.13 15.51
N SER A 496 40.51 -12.61 14.28
CA SER A 496 40.96 -11.35 13.63
C SER A 496 40.26 -11.26 12.26
N VAL A 497 40.12 -10.04 11.72
CA VAL A 497 39.71 -9.77 10.34
C VAL A 497 40.86 -10.07 9.36
N GLU A 498 40.56 -10.77 8.26
CA GLU A 498 41.26 -10.63 6.99
C GLU A 498 40.22 -10.70 5.86
N ILE A 499 40.06 -9.58 5.13
CA ILE A 499 39.19 -9.45 3.95
C ILE A 499 40.05 -9.63 2.71
N GLY A 500 39.58 -10.46 1.78
CA GLY A 500 40.06 -10.51 0.41
C GLY A 500 38.94 -10.90 -0.55
N GLY A 501 38.15 -9.91 -1.01
CA GLY A 501 37.24 -9.97 -2.16
C GLY A 501 35.88 -10.63 -1.91
N GLY A 502 34.89 -9.87 -1.45
CA GLY A 502 33.50 -10.32 -1.27
C GLY A 502 32.64 -10.18 -2.53
N LEU A 503 31.50 -10.87 -2.50
CA LEU A 503 30.40 -10.80 -3.46
C LEU A 503 29.99 -9.35 -3.76
N ASN A 504 29.48 -9.10 -4.97
CA ASN A 504 28.78 -7.85 -5.28
C ASN A 504 27.69 -7.61 -4.21
N GLU A 505 27.64 -6.39 -3.68
CA GLU A 505 26.77 -5.94 -2.59
C GLU A 505 25.27 -6.18 -2.83
N ASN A 506 24.84 -6.46 -4.06
CA ASN A 506 23.45 -6.72 -4.44
C ASN A 506 23.04 -8.22 -4.41
N TRP A 507 23.87 -9.12 -3.89
CA TRP A 507 23.59 -10.56 -3.89
C TRP A 507 23.55 -11.12 -2.46
N ALA A 508 22.39 -11.65 -2.07
CA ALA A 508 22.21 -12.34 -0.80
C ALA A 508 22.46 -13.85 -0.97
N ALA A 509 23.35 -14.41 -0.15
CA ALA A 509 23.55 -15.85 -0.06
C ALA A 509 22.46 -16.49 0.81
N TYR A 510 21.73 -17.45 0.26
CA TYR A 510 20.83 -18.29 1.03
C TYR A 510 21.50 -19.64 1.30
N THR A 511 21.52 -20.05 2.56
CA THR A 511 22.00 -21.37 2.94
C THR A 511 21.00 -22.02 3.89
N ALA A 512 20.57 -23.24 3.57
CA ALA A 512 19.75 -24.03 4.47
C ALA A 512 20.39 -25.42 4.64
N GLY A 513 20.66 -25.82 5.89
CA GLY A 513 21.32 -27.09 6.21
C GLY A 513 22.80 -26.94 6.59
N ALA A 514 23.28 -27.83 7.46
CA ALA A 514 24.63 -27.76 8.01
C ALA A 514 25.70 -27.91 6.91
N GLY A 515 26.56 -26.91 6.76
CA GLY A 515 27.68 -26.91 5.82
C GLY A 515 27.39 -26.29 4.46
N ALA A 516 26.13 -25.98 4.13
CA ALA A 516 25.81 -25.34 2.87
C ALA A 516 26.37 -23.91 2.83
N GLY A 517 26.89 -23.49 1.69
CA GLY A 517 27.55 -22.21 1.48
C GLY A 517 27.60 -21.82 0.02
N SER A 518 27.56 -20.53 -0.27
CA SER A 518 28.00 -20.00 -1.56
C SER A 518 29.30 -19.20 -1.34
N THR A 519 30.25 -19.31 -2.26
CA THR A 519 31.53 -18.60 -2.16
C THR A 519 31.95 -18.15 -3.54
N GLN A 520 32.33 -16.88 -3.68
CA GLN A 520 32.94 -16.39 -4.90
C GLN A 520 34.46 -16.43 -4.74
N THR A 521 35.18 -17.08 -5.64
CA THR A 521 36.65 -17.11 -5.62
C THR A 521 37.18 -17.19 -7.05
N GLY A 522 38.13 -16.31 -7.40
CA GLY A 522 38.77 -16.34 -8.71
C GLY A 522 37.86 -15.98 -9.90
N GLY A 523 36.79 -15.20 -9.68
CA GLY A 523 35.79 -14.88 -10.70
C GLY A 523 34.70 -15.93 -10.84
N GLN A 524 34.81 -17.05 -10.14
CA GLN A 524 33.82 -18.12 -10.15
C GLN A 524 32.91 -18.03 -8.92
N LEU A 525 31.60 -18.20 -9.13
CA LEU A 525 30.63 -18.40 -8.05
C LEU A 525 30.48 -19.91 -7.80
N ILE A 526 30.77 -20.35 -6.58
CA ILE A 526 30.69 -21.74 -6.15
C ILE A 526 29.49 -21.90 -5.21
N MET A 527 28.51 -22.71 -5.58
CA MET A 527 27.41 -23.11 -4.70
C MET A 527 27.66 -24.53 -4.16
N ASP A 528 27.76 -24.65 -2.84
CA ASP A 528 28.13 -25.86 -2.13
C ASP A 528 27.04 -26.27 -1.13
N THR A 529 26.48 -27.46 -1.29
CA THR A 529 25.46 -27.99 -0.35
C THR A 529 26.05 -28.51 0.96
N GLY A 530 27.38 -28.60 1.09
CA GLY A 530 28.10 -28.76 2.36
C GLY A 530 28.18 -30.16 2.96
N VAL A 531 27.08 -30.90 2.93
CA VAL A 531 26.99 -32.27 3.47
C VAL A 531 26.30 -33.19 2.48
N ALA A 532 26.81 -34.41 2.40
CA ALA A 532 26.27 -35.45 1.55
C ALA A 532 24.84 -35.89 2.01
N ALA A 533 24.47 -35.63 3.27
CA ALA A 533 23.23 -36.12 3.88
C ALA A 533 22.32 -35.00 4.41
N GLY A 534 21.13 -34.83 3.80
CA GLY A 534 20.07 -33.96 4.29
C GLY A 534 19.53 -33.03 3.20
N SER A 535 18.45 -32.31 3.51
CA SER A 535 17.83 -31.28 2.65
C SER A 535 18.65 -29.99 2.62
N ALA A 536 19.96 -30.12 2.37
CA ALA A 536 20.87 -28.98 2.29
C ALA A 536 20.68 -28.22 0.96
N ARG A 537 20.74 -26.89 1.02
CA ARG A 537 20.49 -25.95 -0.07
C ARG A 537 21.51 -24.83 0.01
N ALA A 538 22.11 -24.51 -1.12
CA ALA A 538 22.91 -23.32 -1.30
C ALA A 538 22.34 -22.55 -2.49
N GLY A 539 22.09 -21.26 -2.31
CA GLY A 539 21.54 -20.39 -3.33
C GLY A 539 22.05 -18.97 -3.22
N LEU A 540 21.77 -18.19 -4.26
CA LEU A 540 22.10 -16.78 -4.37
C LEU A 540 20.88 -16.07 -4.93
N PHE A 541 20.49 -14.96 -4.33
CA PHE A 541 19.29 -14.22 -4.68
C PHE A 541 19.70 -12.78 -4.89
N THR A 542 19.22 -12.14 -5.95
CA THR A 542 19.26 -10.68 -6.01
C THR A 542 18.09 -10.20 -5.17
N ALA A 543 18.38 -9.62 -4.01
CA ALA A 543 17.33 -8.98 -3.22
C ALA A 543 17.02 -7.65 -3.92
N SER A 544 15.90 -7.58 -4.63
CA SER A 544 15.15 -6.32 -4.63
C SER A 544 14.20 -6.42 -3.46
N ASP A 545 14.42 -5.58 -2.45
CA ASP A 545 13.38 -5.35 -1.47
C ASP A 545 12.20 -4.61 -2.12
N GLU A 546 11.03 -4.70 -1.50
CA GLU A 546 9.81 -3.98 -1.88
C GLU A 546 9.96 -2.44 -1.76
N THR A 547 11.12 -1.93 -1.34
CA THR A 547 11.43 -0.50 -1.24
C THR A 547 12.25 0.06 -2.40
N GLY A 548 12.55 -0.74 -3.44
CA GLY A 548 13.11 -0.22 -4.69
C GLY A 548 14.58 0.23 -4.63
N ALA A 549 15.39 -0.30 -3.72
CA ALA A 549 16.82 -0.01 -3.66
C ALA A 549 17.69 -1.00 -4.46
N VAL A 550 17.32 -1.30 -5.72
CA VAL A 550 18.31 -1.59 -6.77
C VAL A 550 18.19 -0.47 -7.79
N THR A 551 18.71 0.71 -7.45
CA THR A 551 18.48 1.90 -8.27
C THR A 551 19.16 1.84 -9.63
N THR A 552 20.14 0.95 -9.85
CA THR A 552 20.75 0.74 -11.17
C THR A 552 21.50 -0.59 -11.26
N PHE A 553 21.20 -1.41 -12.29
CA PHE A 553 22.19 -2.34 -12.86
C PHE A 553 22.70 -1.71 -14.16
N ASN A 554 23.96 -1.23 -14.19
CA ASN A 554 24.53 -0.47 -15.32
C ASN A 554 23.74 0.80 -15.75
N GLY A 555 23.02 1.44 -14.83
CA GLY A 555 22.34 2.72 -15.12
C GLY A 555 20.88 2.61 -15.55
N ALA A 556 20.31 1.41 -15.69
CA ALA A 556 18.89 1.19 -15.97
C ALA A 556 18.12 0.75 -14.71
N GLN A 557 16.91 1.28 -14.53
CA GLN A 557 15.96 0.81 -13.51
C GLN A 557 15.37 -0.54 -13.96
N LEU A 558 15.31 -1.51 -13.03
CA LEU A 558 14.68 -2.81 -13.27
C LEU A 558 13.17 -2.67 -13.01
N TYR A 559 12.42 -2.16 -13.99
CA TYR A 559 10.96 -2.25 -13.99
C TYR A 559 10.47 -2.81 -15.33
N ASP A 560 9.49 -3.70 -15.22
CA ASP A 560 8.70 -4.38 -16.24
C ASP A 560 9.46 -5.21 -17.31
N PHE A 561 9.43 -6.54 -17.16
CA PHE A 561 10.03 -7.48 -18.11
C PHE A 561 9.20 -7.65 -19.39
N TYR A 562 7.98 -7.09 -19.46
CA TYR A 562 7.10 -7.23 -20.61
C TYR A 562 7.56 -6.40 -21.82
N ASP A 563 8.23 -5.28 -21.54
CA ASP A 563 8.59 -4.25 -22.51
C ASP A 563 10.07 -4.27 -22.92
N HIS A 564 10.86 -5.17 -22.32
CA HIS A 564 12.31 -5.22 -22.49
C HIS A 564 12.78 -6.64 -22.84
N LEU A 565 13.68 -6.73 -23.82
CA LEU A 565 14.37 -7.98 -24.17
C LEU A 565 15.32 -8.37 -23.04
N VAL A 566 14.96 -9.38 -22.25
CA VAL A 566 15.82 -9.88 -21.18
C VAL A 566 16.61 -11.09 -21.64
N LYS A 567 17.94 -10.96 -21.53
CA LYS A 567 18.90 -12.04 -21.80
C LYS A 567 19.62 -12.42 -20.52
N ALA A 568 19.60 -13.70 -20.19
CA ALA A 568 20.40 -14.27 -19.11
C ALA A 568 21.32 -15.36 -19.67
N ARG A 569 22.63 -15.21 -19.46
CA ARG A 569 23.64 -16.21 -19.84
C ARG A 569 24.22 -16.85 -18.59
N PHE A 570 24.28 -18.18 -18.59
CA PHE A 570 24.92 -18.99 -17.55
C PHE A 570 26.10 -19.71 -18.14
N GLU A 571 27.31 -19.40 -17.69
CA GLU A 571 28.51 -20.16 -18.05
C GLU A 571 28.81 -21.17 -16.94
N ILE A 572 28.61 -22.46 -17.24
CA ILE A 572 28.72 -23.56 -16.27
C ILE A 572 30.08 -24.22 -16.48
N ASP A 573 30.95 -24.16 -15.47
CA ASP A 573 32.28 -24.77 -15.51
C ASP A 573 32.21 -26.27 -15.17
N SER A 574 31.56 -26.60 -14.05
CA SER A 574 31.31 -27.99 -13.64
C SER A 574 30.04 -28.12 -12.78
N ILE A 575 29.44 -29.31 -12.82
CA ILE A 575 28.50 -29.79 -11.80
C ILE A 575 29.07 -31.11 -11.27
N ASP A 576 29.75 -31.04 -10.12
CA ASP A 576 30.40 -32.21 -9.53
C ASP A 576 29.46 -32.87 -8.52
N GLY A 577 29.27 -34.19 -8.58
CA GLY A 577 28.50 -34.97 -7.60
C GLY A 577 27.90 -36.26 -8.19
N VAL A 578 28.22 -37.43 -7.61
CA VAL A 578 27.68 -38.72 -8.06
C VAL A 578 26.36 -39.02 -7.36
N SER A 579 25.24 -39.03 -8.11
CA SER A 579 23.97 -39.51 -7.57
C SER A 579 24.05 -41.02 -7.27
N PRO A 580 23.84 -41.48 -6.02
CA PRO A 580 23.84 -42.91 -5.73
C PRO A 580 22.61 -43.59 -6.33
N GLU A 581 22.78 -44.85 -6.79
CA GLU A 581 21.73 -45.67 -7.42
C GLU A 581 20.35 -45.54 -6.73
N GLY A 582 19.32 -45.14 -7.50
CA GLY A 582 17.93 -44.99 -7.03
C GLY A 582 17.25 -43.68 -7.46
N ASN A 583 16.07 -43.36 -6.91
CA ASN A 583 15.25 -42.17 -7.22
C ASN A 583 15.85 -40.82 -6.76
N LYS A 584 17.17 -40.70 -6.63
CA LYS A 584 17.87 -39.51 -6.13
C LYS A 584 18.44 -38.71 -7.31
N ARG A 585 18.31 -37.39 -7.26
CA ARG A 585 18.71 -36.47 -8.34
C ARG A 585 19.40 -35.25 -7.76
N ASN A 586 20.48 -34.82 -8.39
CA ASN A 586 21.03 -33.47 -8.23
C ASN A 586 20.18 -32.53 -9.11
N VAL A 587 19.72 -31.42 -8.53
CA VAL A 587 18.90 -30.45 -9.26
C VAL A 587 19.52 -29.07 -9.13
N PHE A 588 19.80 -28.45 -10.28
CA PHE A 588 20.07 -27.02 -10.39
C PHE A 588 18.80 -26.35 -10.88
N TYR A 589 18.38 -25.25 -10.27
CA TYR A 589 17.26 -24.46 -10.79
C TYR A 589 17.51 -22.96 -10.74
N CYS A 590 16.88 -22.27 -11.67
CA CYS A 590 16.82 -20.83 -11.82
C CYS A 590 15.35 -20.43 -11.91
N THR A 591 14.93 -19.46 -11.10
CA THR A 591 13.55 -18.96 -11.09
C THR A 591 13.53 -17.45 -11.34
N ILE A 592 12.59 -17.01 -12.19
CA ILE A 592 12.24 -15.61 -12.41
C ILE A 592 10.77 -15.49 -12.07
N GLY A 593 10.40 -14.81 -10.99
CA GLY A 593 9.00 -14.80 -10.52
C GLY A 593 8.76 -13.97 -9.27
N GLU A 594 7.48 -13.73 -8.98
CA GLU A 594 6.97 -13.09 -7.77
C GLU A 594 6.65 -14.20 -6.76
N ASP A 595 7.05 -13.99 -5.50
CA ASP A 595 6.89 -14.97 -4.41
C ASP A 595 5.89 -14.41 -3.39
N ALA A 596 4.81 -15.15 -3.10
CA ALA A 596 3.73 -14.70 -2.21
C ALA A 596 3.94 -15.04 -0.73
N GLY A 597 5.19 -15.19 -0.29
CA GLY A 597 5.53 -15.20 1.14
C GLY A 597 6.67 -16.14 1.52
N ASP A 598 7.26 -15.86 2.70
CA ASP A 598 8.51 -16.33 3.34
C ASP A 598 8.97 -17.81 3.24
N ASN A 599 8.32 -18.69 2.49
CA ASN A 599 8.76 -20.06 2.23
C ASN A 599 9.60 -20.17 0.96
N TYR A 600 10.71 -19.43 0.92
CA TYR A 600 11.80 -19.62 -0.03
C TYR A 600 12.14 -21.12 -0.12
N LEU A 601 11.73 -21.74 -1.24
CA LEU A 601 12.19 -23.04 -1.76
C LEU A 601 11.48 -24.32 -1.27
N ALA A 602 10.18 -24.36 -1.00
CA ALA A 602 9.49 -25.66 -0.81
C ALA A 602 9.07 -26.30 -2.15
N GLN A 603 9.81 -27.34 -2.57
CA GLN A 603 9.45 -28.43 -3.50
C GLN A 603 8.30 -28.18 -4.51
N ASN A 604 8.61 -27.95 -5.79
CA ASN A 604 7.68 -28.23 -6.92
C ASN A 604 6.25 -27.67 -6.78
N THR A 605 6.04 -26.69 -5.89
CA THR A 605 4.78 -26.01 -5.65
C THR A 605 5.03 -24.54 -5.90
N VAL A 606 4.60 -24.16 -7.10
CA VAL A 606 3.98 -22.88 -7.50
C VAL A 606 4.71 -21.64 -7.00
N LEU A 607 5.53 -21.04 -7.87
CA LEU A 607 5.66 -19.58 -7.85
C LEU A 607 4.24 -19.04 -8.06
N ASP A 608 3.82 -18.04 -7.31
CA ASP A 608 2.48 -17.48 -7.54
C ASP A 608 2.42 -16.92 -8.96
N ASP A 609 3.46 -16.23 -9.44
CA ASP A 609 3.60 -15.94 -10.87
C ASP A 609 5.08 -16.02 -11.30
N GLY A 610 5.43 -16.90 -12.24
CA GLY A 610 6.82 -16.94 -12.74
C GLY A 610 7.24 -18.17 -13.54
N ILE A 611 8.51 -18.20 -13.90
CA ILE A 611 9.17 -19.22 -14.71
C ILE A 611 10.30 -19.87 -13.91
N CYS A 612 10.21 -21.18 -13.71
CA CYS A 612 11.25 -22.02 -13.13
C CYS A 612 11.90 -22.89 -14.21
N ILE A 613 13.22 -22.87 -14.26
CA ILE A 613 14.03 -23.73 -15.12
C ILE A 613 14.84 -24.66 -14.23
N ALA A 614 14.76 -25.96 -14.46
CA ALA A 614 15.46 -26.98 -13.68
C ALA A 614 16.28 -27.92 -14.57
N LEU A 615 17.53 -28.16 -14.19
CA LEU A 615 18.42 -29.20 -14.71
C LEU A 615 18.52 -30.31 -13.67
N GLU A 616 17.94 -31.47 -13.98
CA GLU A 616 17.96 -32.64 -13.11
C GLU A 616 18.90 -33.73 -13.64
N GLN A 617 19.83 -34.23 -12.83
CA GLN A 617 20.65 -35.38 -13.22
C GLN A 617 19.81 -36.68 -13.18
N LEU A 618 19.68 -37.38 -14.30
CA LEU A 618 18.97 -38.67 -14.42
C LEU A 618 19.96 -39.84 -14.41
N ASN A 619 19.87 -40.70 -13.39
CA ASN A 619 20.50 -42.03 -13.29
C ASN A 619 21.90 -42.19 -13.91
N VAL A 620 22.93 -42.15 -13.05
CA VAL A 620 24.31 -42.51 -13.42
C VAL A 620 24.43 -44.04 -13.49
N THR A 621 24.29 -44.62 -14.69
CA THR A 621 24.95 -45.92 -14.94
C THR A 621 26.40 -45.61 -15.31
N THR A 622 27.34 -46.51 -15.00
CA THR A 622 28.81 -46.29 -15.05
C THR A 622 29.42 -45.87 -16.39
N SER A 623 28.62 -45.53 -17.42
CA SER A 623 29.12 -45.11 -18.72
C SER A 623 28.39 -43.94 -19.40
N ASN A 624 27.24 -43.45 -18.92
CA ASN A 624 26.54 -42.30 -19.54
C ASN A 624 25.81 -41.46 -18.47
N GLU A 625 26.14 -40.17 -18.39
CA GLU A 625 25.39 -39.18 -17.60
C GLU A 625 24.33 -38.54 -18.49
N TYR A 626 23.07 -38.62 -18.06
CA TYR A 626 21.95 -37.94 -18.69
C TYR A 626 21.45 -36.85 -17.75
N TRP A 627 21.10 -35.69 -18.31
CA TRP A 627 20.45 -34.60 -17.60
C TRP A 627 19.08 -34.36 -18.22
N ARG A 628 18.09 -34.02 -17.41
CA ARG A 628 16.78 -33.58 -17.85
C ARG A 628 16.67 -32.09 -17.64
N PHE A 629 16.42 -31.37 -18.72
CA PHE A 629 16.06 -29.97 -18.67
C PHE A 629 14.54 -29.83 -18.61
N THR A 630 14.02 -29.11 -17.62
CA THR A 630 12.58 -28.88 -17.40
C THR A 630 12.32 -27.38 -17.29
N ILE A 631 11.36 -26.87 -18.06
CA ILE A 631 10.80 -25.52 -17.88
C ILE A 631 9.40 -25.67 -17.27
N VAL A 632 9.10 -24.92 -16.21
CA VAL A 632 7.79 -24.83 -15.58
C VAL A 632 7.41 -23.36 -15.51
N ALA A 633 6.28 -22.98 -16.09
CA ALA A 633 5.66 -21.67 -15.89
C ALA A 633 4.45 -21.84 -14.97
N SER A 634 4.24 -20.91 -14.04
CA SER A 634 3.04 -20.85 -13.19
C SER A 634 2.40 -19.47 -13.25
N GLN A 635 1.07 -19.46 -13.11
CA GLN A 635 0.24 -18.26 -13.05
C GLN A 635 -0.81 -18.44 -11.94
N GLY A 636 -0.80 -17.55 -10.96
CA GLY A 636 -1.40 -17.73 -9.64
C GLY A 636 -1.12 -19.10 -8.99
N SER A 637 -2.05 -19.53 -8.14
CA SER A 637 -2.06 -20.87 -7.52
C SER A 637 -2.19 -22.05 -8.51
N SER A 638 -2.25 -21.79 -9.82
CA SER A 638 -2.47 -22.80 -10.86
C SER A 638 -1.19 -23.11 -11.63
N THR A 639 -0.81 -24.40 -11.66
CA THR A 639 0.28 -24.87 -12.52
C THR A 639 -0.26 -24.98 -13.94
N ILE A 640 0.09 -24.03 -14.82
CA ILE A 640 -0.29 -24.11 -16.23
C ILE A 640 0.53 -25.25 -16.86
N GLU A 641 -0.19 -26.21 -17.46
CA GLU A 641 0.35 -27.44 -18.03
C GLU A 641 1.58 -27.22 -18.94
N GLY A 642 2.56 -28.13 -18.85
CA GLY A 642 3.50 -28.38 -19.94
C GLY A 642 4.98 -28.37 -19.58
N GLY A 643 5.42 -29.28 -18.70
CA GLY A 643 6.85 -29.54 -18.51
C GLY A 643 7.48 -30.07 -19.81
N TRP A 644 8.10 -29.19 -20.60
CA TRP A 644 8.97 -29.61 -21.69
C TRP A 644 10.21 -30.25 -21.05
N ALA A 645 10.35 -31.56 -21.23
CA ALA A 645 11.48 -32.33 -20.73
C ALA A 645 12.36 -32.76 -21.91
N ALA A 646 13.52 -32.17 -22.05
CA ALA A 646 14.54 -32.64 -22.98
C ALA A 646 15.62 -33.39 -22.20
N ASP A 647 15.99 -34.59 -22.67
CA ASP A 647 17.12 -35.33 -22.11
C ASP A 647 18.38 -34.88 -22.86
N ILE A 648 19.34 -34.32 -22.14
CA ILE A 648 20.63 -33.86 -22.69
C ILE A 648 21.75 -34.79 -22.23
N SER A 649 22.68 -35.08 -23.15
CA SER A 649 23.90 -35.85 -22.88
C SER A 649 25.08 -34.90 -22.72
N GLY A 650 25.75 -34.99 -21.56
CA GLY A 650 26.79 -34.04 -21.13
C GLY A 650 26.25 -32.81 -20.38
N VAL A 651 27.12 -32.15 -19.62
CA VAL A 651 26.82 -30.87 -18.94
C VAL A 651 27.01 -29.74 -19.97
N PRO A 652 26.01 -28.87 -20.19
CA PRO A 652 26.19 -27.70 -21.06
C PRO A 652 27.26 -26.77 -20.49
N THR A 653 28.15 -26.26 -21.34
CA THR A 653 29.17 -25.27 -20.95
C THR A 653 28.59 -23.87 -20.85
N ALA A 654 27.51 -23.59 -21.58
CA ALA A 654 26.73 -22.38 -21.40
C ALA A 654 25.24 -22.61 -21.69
N ILE A 655 24.38 -21.80 -21.06
CA ILE A 655 22.94 -21.73 -21.33
C ILE A 655 22.58 -20.26 -21.50
N ASP A 656 22.12 -19.86 -22.69
CA ASP A 656 21.59 -18.54 -22.96
C ASP A 656 20.05 -18.61 -22.97
N LEU A 657 19.40 -17.82 -22.12
CA LEU A 657 17.95 -17.62 -22.08
C LEU A 657 17.63 -16.26 -22.66
N THR A 658 16.72 -16.21 -23.63
CA THR A 658 16.18 -14.96 -24.17
C THR A 658 14.66 -14.96 -24.04
N PHE A 659 14.12 -13.95 -23.38
CA PHE A 659 12.68 -13.69 -23.26
C PHE A 659 12.30 -12.61 -24.26
N ASN A 660 11.45 -12.94 -25.23
CA ASN A 660 11.06 -12.02 -26.30
C ASN A 660 9.55 -12.14 -26.58
N GLY A 661 8.75 -11.22 -26.04
CA GLY A 661 7.32 -11.10 -26.36
C GLY A 661 6.51 -12.39 -26.23
N GLY A 662 6.62 -13.09 -25.10
CA GLY A 662 5.91 -14.36 -24.84
C GLY A 662 6.60 -15.64 -25.35
N GLN A 663 7.78 -15.53 -25.99
CA GLN A 663 8.63 -16.67 -26.33
C GLN A 663 9.81 -16.79 -25.36
N ILE A 664 10.12 -18.04 -24.97
CA ILE A 664 11.37 -18.38 -24.28
C ILE A 664 12.26 -19.11 -25.28
N ILE A 665 13.41 -18.51 -25.56
CA ILE A 665 14.45 -19.10 -26.40
C ILE A 665 15.57 -19.60 -25.48
N VAL A 666 15.89 -20.89 -25.58
CA VAL A 666 17.00 -21.51 -24.85
C VAL A 666 18.07 -21.94 -25.86
N ASP A 667 19.26 -21.36 -25.75
CA ASP A 667 20.46 -21.82 -26.44
C ASP A 667 21.36 -22.55 -25.45
N MET A 668 21.85 -23.73 -25.82
CA MET A 668 22.72 -24.54 -24.97
C MET A 668 24.01 -24.85 -25.72
N GLU A 669 25.14 -24.38 -25.19
CA GLU A 669 26.47 -24.65 -25.72
C GLU A 669 27.03 -25.93 -25.08
N GLY A 670 27.58 -26.85 -25.88
CA GLY A 670 28.35 -28.00 -25.39
C GLY A 670 27.55 -29.25 -25.00
N ALA A 671 26.22 -29.22 -25.00
CA ALA A 671 25.36 -30.39 -24.74
C ALA A 671 24.74 -30.96 -26.03
N VAL A 672 24.49 -32.28 -26.05
CA VAL A 672 23.71 -32.93 -27.14
C VAL A 672 22.30 -33.16 -26.65
N VAL A 673 21.32 -32.49 -27.25
CA VAL A 673 19.91 -32.57 -26.88
C VAL A 673 19.25 -33.74 -27.60
N THR A 674 18.69 -34.68 -26.85
CA THR A 674 17.87 -35.79 -27.38
C THR A 674 16.42 -35.57 -26.95
N VAL A 675 15.56 -35.16 -27.88
CA VAL A 675 14.12 -35.01 -27.60
C VAL A 675 13.45 -36.38 -27.71
N PRO A 676 12.75 -36.88 -26.66
CA PRO A 676 12.04 -38.15 -26.74
C PRO A 676 10.86 -38.03 -27.74
N GLY A 677 10.95 -38.73 -28.88
CA GLY A 677 9.86 -38.78 -29.87
C GLY A 677 8.61 -39.48 -29.31
N ASP A 678 7.43 -38.93 -29.55
CA ASP A 678 6.59 -39.46 -30.65
C ASP A 678 6.29 -38.47 -31.81
N ASP A 679 6.79 -37.22 -31.81
CA ASP A 679 6.46 -36.27 -32.92
C ASP A 679 7.64 -35.59 -33.66
N ILE A 680 8.90 -35.84 -33.33
CA ILE A 680 10.02 -35.33 -34.15
C ILE A 680 11.25 -36.24 -34.07
N GLY A 681 11.42 -37.09 -35.07
CA GLY A 681 12.51 -38.07 -35.17
C GLY A 681 13.80 -37.52 -35.79
N GLU A 682 14.38 -36.45 -35.23
CA GLU A 682 15.71 -35.97 -35.62
C GLU A 682 16.56 -35.65 -34.38
N SER A 683 17.73 -36.29 -34.25
CA SER A 683 18.73 -35.91 -33.26
C SER A 683 19.41 -34.61 -33.69
N VAL A 684 19.41 -33.58 -32.84
CA VAL A 684 20.00 -32.27 -33.17
C VAL A 684 21.35 -32.11 -32.45
N THR A 685 22.38 -31.63 -33.16
CA THR A 685 23.76 -31.46 -32.66
C THR A 685 24.09 -30.02 -32.28
N ASN A 686 25.04 -29.88 -31.33
CA ASN A 686 25.68 -28.67 -30.76
C ASN A 686 25.44 -27.32 -31.48
N GLY A 687 24.95 -26.31 -30.75
CA GLY A 687 24.57 -24.98 -31.27
C GLY A 687 23.10 -24.90 -31.72
N THR A 688 22.20 -25.59 -31.02
CA THR A 688 20.78 -25.68 -31.38
C THR A 688 19.96 -24.74 -30.50
N THR A 689 19.36 -23.72 -31.13
CA THR A 689 18.32 -22.89 -30.52
C THR A 689 17.03 -23.70 -30.38
N ILE A 690 16.54 -23.85 -29.15
CA ILE A 690 15.23 -24.45 -28.87
C ILE A 690 14.25 -23.31 -28.57
N VAL A 691 13.20 -23.20 -29.38
CA VAL A 691 12.15 -22.18 -29.21
C VAL A 691 10.91 -22.85 -28.60
N ALA A 692 10.57 -22.48 -27.36
CA ALA A 692 9.30 -22.87 -26.75
C ALA A 692 8.27 -21.76 -26.96
N ASN A 693 7.21 -22.06 -27.72
CA ASN A 693 6.08 -21.14 -27.93
C ASN A 693 5.00 -21.43 -26.89
N PHE A 694 4.74 -20.50 -25.98
CA PHE A 694 3.57 -20.55 -25.11
C PHE A 694 2.37 -19.97 -25.86
N THR A 695 1.24 -20.67 -25.84
CA THR A 695 0.03 -20.30 -26.62
C THR A 695 -0.95 -19.43 -25.83
N ASN A 696 -0.68 -19.21 -24.54
CA ASN A 696 -1.49 -18.38 -23.67
C ASN A 696 -0.84 -17.01 -23.56
N ASP A 697 -1.65 -15.97 -23.75
CA ASP A 697 -1.28 -14.58 -23.58
C ASP A 697 -1.02 -14.30 -22.08
N LEU A 698 0.26 -14.18 -21.72
CA LEU A 698 0.72 -13.96 -20.35
C LEU A 698 0.57 -12.50 -19.88
N SER A 699 -0.06 -11.62 -20.68
CA SER A 699 0.02 -10.15 -20.56
C SER A 699 -0.78 -9.51 -19.44
N SER A 700 -1.55 -10.29 -18.68
CA SER A 700 -2.48 -9.78 -17.67
C SER A 700 -2.14 -10.16 -16.23
N ALA A 701 -0.99 -10.81 -15.96
CA ALA A 701 -0.73 -11.40 -14.64
C ALA A 701 0.74 -11.31 -14.17
N ILE A 702 1.45 -10.22 -14.45
CA ILE A 702 2.87 -10.13 -14.13
C ILE A 702 3.20 -8.81 -13.41
N GLY A 703 3.52 -8.90 -12.11
CA GLY A 703 4.03 -7.84 -11.23
C GLY A 703 5.57 -7.80 -11.12
N THR A 704 6.08 -7.22 -10.02
CA THR A 704 7.51 -6.90 -9.81
C THR A 704 8.34 -8.15 -9.46
N TYR A 705 9.44 -8.42 -10.18
CA TYR A 705 10.16 -9.71 -10.06
C TYR A 705 11.49 -9.69 -9.30
N ASN A 706 11.68 -10.73 -8.47
CA ASN A 706 12.94 -11.14 -7.86
C ASN A 706 13.60 -12.28 -8.68
N LEU A 707 14.93 -12.24 -8.82
CA LEU A 707 15.72 -13.26 -9.53
C LEU A 707 16.45 -14.17 -8.52
N ALA A 708 16.16 -15.47 -8.57
CA ALA A 708 16.52 -16.44 -7.53
C ALA A 708 17.27 -17.67 -8.09
N TYR A 709 18.38 -18.07 -7.45
CA TYR A 709 19.22 -19.21 -7.85
C TYR A 709 19.43 -20.17 -6.69
N ALA A 710 19.31 -21.49 -6.92
CA ALA A 710 19.70 -22.47 -5.91
C ALA A 710 20.06 -23.87 -6.45
N ALA A 711 20.98 -24.53 -5.73
CA ALA A 711 21.33 -25.94 -5.89
C ALA A 711 20.68 -26.77 -4.77
N HIS A 712 20.03 -27.89 -5.15
CA HIS A 712 19.32 -28.75 -4.19
C HIS A 712 19.64 -30.23 -4.34
N ASN A 713 19.93 -30.89 -3.20
CA ASN A 713 20.09 -32.33 -3.08
C ASN A 713 18.84 -32.98 -2.46
N ARG A 714 18.16 -33.85 -3.22
CA ARG A 714 16.82 -34.37 -2.84
C ARG A 714 16.83 -35.52 -1.80
N ALA A 715 17.98 -36.11 -1.47
CA ALA A 715 18.19 -37.03 -0.33
C ALA A 715 19.65 -37.52 -0.31
N THR A 716 20.08 -38.13 0.79
CA THR A 716 21.45 -38.64 1.07
C THR A 716 22.25 -39.03 -0.18
N VAL A 717 23.06 -38.11 -0.67
CA VAL A 717 24.10 -38.31 -1.67
C VAL A 717 25.34 -38.83 -0.93
N THR A 718 26.24 -39.54 -1.59
CA THR A 718 27.47 -40.02 -0.94
C THR A 718 28.60 -38.99 -1.06
N GLU A 719 28.47 -38.07 -2.01
CA GLU A 719 29.44 -37.04 -2.35
C GLU A 719 28.75 -35.67 -2.47
N LYS A 720 29.53 -34.60 -2.26
CA LYS A 720 29.08 -33.21 -2.22
C LYS A 720 28.78 -32.69 -3.63
N THR A 721 27.70 -31.92 -3.79
CA THR A 721 27.37 -31.27 -5.06
C THR A 721 27.97 -29.86 -5.11
N VAL A 722 28.78 -29.57 -6.13
CA VAL A 722 29.41 -28.25 -6.37
C VAL A 722 29.02 -27.76 -7.76
N VAL A 723 28.43 -26.57 -7.84
CA VAL A 723 28.15 -25.87 -9.11
C VAL A 723 29.04 -24.64 -9.19
N THR A 724 29.79 -24.51 -10.28
CA THR A 724 30.72 -23.40 -10.52
C THR A 724 30.26 -22.59 -11.73
N LEU A 725 29.94 -21.30 -11.54
CA LEU A 725 29.50 -20.37 -12.59
C LEU A 725 30.62 -19.35 -12.90
N ASN A 726 30.97 -19.16 -14.18
CA ASN A 726 32.08 -18.30 -14.61
C ASN A 726 31.70 -16.81 -14.79
N ALA A 727 30.48 -16.51 -15.24
CA ALA A 727 29.94 -15.16 -15.39
C ALA A 727 28.40 -15.19 -15.53
N MET A 728 27.73 -14.13 -15.08
CA MET A 728 26.31 -13.87 -15.34
C MET A 728 26.12 -12.42 -15.78
N THR A 729 25.38 -12.21 -16.87
CA THR A 729 25.07 -10.88 -17.42
C THR A 729 23.57 -10.78 -17.65
N VAL A 730 22.92 -9.76 -17.07
CA VAL A 730 21.53 -9.36 -17.36
C VAL A 730 21.60 -8.03 -18.10
N THR A 731 20.91 -7.92 -19.24
CA THR A 731 20.81 -6.67 -20.01
C THR A 731 19.35 -6.27 -20.11
N VAL A 732 19.00 -5.07 -19.63
CA VAL A 732 17.70 -4.43 -19.83
C VAL A 732 17.92 -3.37 -20.90
N GLU A 733 17.24 -3.49 -22.04
CA GLU A 733 17.41 -2.58 -23.16
C GLU A 733 16.42 -1.42 -23.04
N ALA A 734 16.88 -0.24 -22.62
CA ALA A 734 16.04 0.97 -22.58
C ALA A 734 15.35 1.19 -23.94
N LYS A 735 14.06 1.55 -23.94
CA LYS A 735 13.36 1.94 -25.16
C LYS A 735 14.01 3.24 -25.65
N THR A 736 14.59 3.20 -26.85
CA THR A 736 15.22 4.35 -27.51
C THR A 736 14.46 4.66 -28.78
N TYR A 737 14.69 5.84 -29.36
CA TYR A 737 14.18 6.16 -30.70
C TYR A 737 14.45 5.04 -31.72
N SER A 738 15.62 4.40 -31.70
CA SER A 738 15.97 3.35 -32.65
C SER A 738 15.06 2.13 -32.54
N THR A 739 14.78 1.67 -31.32
CA THR A 739 13.91 0.51 -31.10
C THR A 739 12.44 0.84 -31.40
N TRP A 740 12.00 2.06 -31.06
CA TRP A 740 10.68 2.56 -31.45
C TRP A 740 10.51 2.66 -32.97
N ALA A 741 11.50 3.24 -33.68
CA ALA A 741 11.47 3.38 -35.13
C ALA A 741 11.44 2.04 -35.86
N GLU A 742 12.17 1.04 -35.36
CA GLU A 742 12.16 -0.32 -35.91
C GLU A 742 10.81 -1.03 -35.72
N SER A 743 10.06 -0.68 -34.65
CA SER A 743 8.79 -1.34 -34.32
C SER A 743 7.67 -1.10 -35.35
N TRP A 744 7.74 0.00 -36.12
CA TRP A 744 6.75 0.35 -37.15
C TRP A 744 6.80 -0.55 -38.39
N GLY A 745 7.83 -1.39 -38.55
CA GLY A 745 7.95 -2.32 -39.68
C GLY A 745 8.21 -1.66 -41.04
N VAL A 746 8.37 -0.33 -41.07
CA VAL A 746 8.80 0.48 -42.22
C VAL A 746 9.98 1.36 -41.80
N ASP A 747 10.88 1.63 -42.74
CA ASP A 747 12.00 2.55 -42.50
C ASP A 747 11.47 3.99 -42.48
N ILE A 748 11.15 4.50 -41.29
CA ILE A 748 10.73 5.89 -41.08
C ILE A 748 11.90 6.89 -41.20
N GLY A 749 13.13 6.38 -41.23
CA GLY A 749 14.36 7.17 -41.33
C GLY A 749 14.83 7.80 -40.01
N SER A 750 15.61 8.88 -40.11
CA SER A 750 16.24 9.52 -38.95
C SER A 750 15.26 10.35 -38.12
N GLU A 751 15.62 10.65 -36.88
CA GLU A 751 14.91 11.54 -35.94
C GLU A 751 14.39 12.86 -36.53
N THR A 752 15.09 13.43 -37.52
CA THR A 752 14.74 14.71 -38.15
C THR A 752 13.89 14.59 -39.42
N ASN A 753 13.51 13.37 -39.81
CA ASN A 753 12.59 13.16 -40.94
C ASN A 753 11.16 13.38 -40.46
N ASP A 754 10.28 13.72 -41.40
CA ASP A 754 8.82 13.79 -41.24
C ASP A 754 8.29 12.78 -42.25
N TYR A 755 8.04 11.54 -41.79
CA TYR A 755 7.80 10.41 -42.70
C TYR A 755 6.45 10.49 -43.40
N ASP A 756 5.41 10.92 -42.69
CA ASP A 756 4.03 10.97 -43.17
C ASP A 756 3.61 12.34 -43.74
N GLY A 757 4.46 13.38 -43.57
CA GLY A 757 4.30 14.71 -44.16
C GLY A 757 3.38 15.62 -43.35
N ASP A 758 3.28 15.40 -42.05
CA ASP A 758 2.39 16.10 -41.13
C ASP A 758 3.02 17.36 -40.49
N TYR A 759 4.30 17.61 -40.78
CA TYR A 759 5.17 18.68 -40.27
C TYR A 759 5.69 18.51 -38.84
N VAL A 760 5.58 17.32 -38.26
CA VAL A 760 6.26 16.88 -37.04
C VAL A 760 7.38 15.93 -37.47
N ASP A 761 8.56 16.06 -36.86
CA ASP A 761 9.63 15.10 -37.14
C ASP A 761 9.45 13.84 -36.28
N ASN A 762 10.03 12.73 -36.72
CA ASN A 762 9.88 11.43 -36.05
C ASN A 762 10.30 11.48 -34.57
N LEU A 763 11.27 12.34 -34.20
CA LEU A 763 11.64 12.56 -32.79
C LEU A 763 10.53 13.28 -32.02
N GLY A 764 9.86 14.25 -32.64
CA GLY A 764 8.66 14.89 -32.11
C GLY A 764 7.56 13.88 -31.83
N GLU A 765 7.29 12.99 -32.77
CA GLU A 765 6.26 11.95 -32.61
C GLU A 765 6.64 10.92 -31.55
N TYR A 766 7.90 10.44 -31.56
CA TYR A 766 8.42 9.56 -30.51
C TYR A 766 8.29 10.19 -29.12
N GLY A 767 8.67 11.47 -29.00
CA GLY A 767 8.64 12.18 -27.73
C GLY A 767 7.23 12.55 -27.25
N LEU A 768 6.22 12.58 -28.14
CA LEU A 768 4.85 13.01 -27.85
C LEU A 768 3.81 11.88 -27.96
N GLY A 769 4.24 10.67 -28.32
CA GLY A 769 3.35 9.52 -28.53
C GLY A 769 2.49 9.60 -29.78
N GLY A 770 3.07 10.05 -30.90
CA GLY A 770 2.45 10.03 -32.23
C GLY A 770 2.73 8.75 -33.03
N ASP A 771 2.12 8.66 -34.22
CA ASP A 771 2.30 7.58 -35.20
C ASP A 771 2.95 8.16 -36.48
N PRO A 772 4.25 7.89 -36.73
CA PRO A 772 4.98 8.43 -37.88
C PRO A 772 4.48 7.91 -39.21
N THR A 773 3.47 7.05 -39.24
CA THR A 773 2.83 6.52 -40.45
C THR A 773 1.41 7.04 -40.66
N ASP A 774 0.85 7.79 -39.71
CA ASP A 774 -0.48 8.40 -39.79
C ASP A 774 -0.43 9.93 -39.57
N PRO A 775 -0.58 10.75 -40.63
CA PRO A 775 -0.44 12.21 -40.54
C PRO A 775 -1.56 12.90 -39.74
N ALA A 776 -2.52 12.14 -39.22
CA ALA A 776 -3.52 12.61 -38.26
C ALA A 776 -3.05 12.50 -36.80
N ASP A 777 -2.12 11.62 -36.47
CA ASP A 777 -1.65 11.35 -35.10
C ASP A 777 -0.27 11.95 -34.82
N LYS A 778 -0.28 13.25 -34.55
CA LYS A 778 0.92 14.06 -34.32
C LYS A 778 1.50 13.93 -32.90
N GLY A 779 0.95 13.01 -32.10
CA GLY A 779 1.16 12.95 -30.65
C GLY A 779 0.30 13.94 -29.85
N GLN A 780 0.47 13.90 -28.53
CA GLN A 780 -0.48 14.44 -27.58
C GLN A 780 -0.07 15.82 -27.08
N THR A 781 -0.75 16.86 -27.58
CA THR A 781 -0.59 18.25 -27.09
C THR A 781 -1.94 18.94 -26.96
N SER A 782 -2.06 19.90 -26.04
CA SER A 782 -3.25 20.74 -25.91
C SER A 782 -2.90 22.18 -25.58
N VAL A 783 -3.75 23.09 -26.07
CA VAL A 783 -3.65 24.53 -25.83
C VAL A 783 -5.01 25.01 -25.30
N ALA A 784 -5.01 25.65 -24.14
CA ALA A 784 -6.20 26.28 -23.57
C ALA A 784 -5.89 27.71 -23.10
N LEU A 785 -6.93 28.52 -22.91
CA LEU A 785 -6.81 29.82 -22.26
C LEU A 785 -7.47 29.73 -20.89
N ASP A 786 -6.72 30.04 -19.84
CA ASP A 786 -7.22 30.15 -18.47
C ASP A 786 -6.95 31.57 -17.96
N GLY A 787 -8.02 32.37 -17.85
CA GLY A 787 -7.92 33.77 -17.44
C GLY A 787 -7.00 34.61 -18.36
N THR A 788 -5.85 35.01 -17.83
CA THR A 788 -4.81 35.80 -18.53
C THR A 788 -3.55 34.98 -18.84
N THR A 789 -3.68 33.66 -18.84
CA THR A 789 -2.58 32.73 -19.11
C THR A 789 -3.01 31.73 -20.17
N LEU A 790 -2.12 31.47 -21.13
CA LEU A 790 -2.23 30.35 -22.05
C LEU A 790 -1.68 29.12 -21.35
N VAL A 791 -2.46 28.05 -21.32
CA VAL A 791 -2.08 26.74 -20.81
C VAL A 791 -1.65 25.89 -21.99
N TYR A 792 -0.41 25.39 -21.98
CA TYR A 792 0.13 24.48 -22.97
C TYR A 792 0.54 23.18 -22.28
N ALA A 793 -0.20 22.10 -22.55
CA ALA A 793 0.14 20.77 -22.06
C ALA A 793 0.66 19.88 -23.18
N HIS A 794 1.66 19.06 -22.88
CA HIS A 794 2.24 18.10 -23.82
C HIS A 794 2.60 16.79 -23.11
N ALA A 795 2.58 15.69 -23.85
CA ALA A 795 3.17 14.43 -23.39
C ALA A 795 4.71 14.54 -23.26
N GLN A 796 5.27 13.71 -22.40
CA GLN A 796 6.70 13.52 -22.17
C GLN A 796 6.94 12.02 -21.97
N HIS A 797 7.81 11.42 -22.77
CA HIS A 797 8.11 9.99 -22.69
C HIS A 797 8.78 9.66 -21.35
N SER A 798 8.12 8.87 -20.50
CA SER A 798 8.53 8.64 -19.10
C SER A 798 9.73 7.67 -18.99
N SER A 799 9.87 6.75 -19.96
CA SER A 799 10.88 5.68 -19.92
C SER A 799 12.17 5.94 -20.72
N ASP A 800 12.30 7.07 -21.42
CA ASP A 800 13.54 7.44 -22.12
C ASP A 800 14.21 8.65 -21.44
N GLY A 801 15.10 8.36 -20.50
CA GLY A 801 15.87 9.36 -19.77
C GLY A 801 16.85 10.18 -20.62
N ASN A 802 17.06 9.83 -21.90
CA ASN A 802 17.89 10.63 -22.81
C ASN A 802 17.12 11.81 -23.43
N LEU A 803 15.79 11.80 -23.36
CA LEU A 803 14.97 12.90 -23.89
C LEU A 803 14.89 14.07 -22.89
N THR A 804 15.00 15.29 -23.42
CA THR A 804 14.81 16.52 -22.64
C THR A 804 13.80 17.44 -23.31
N TYR A 805 12.89 17.98 -22.50
CA TYR A 805 11.75 18.79 -22.93
C TYR A 805 11.84 20.20 -22.32
N TRP A 806 11.61 21.23 -23.13
CA TRP A 806 11.41 22.60 -22.62
C TRP A 806 10.63 23.45 -23.62
N LEU A 807 9.96 24.48 -23.12
CA LEU A 807 9.37 25.50 -23.99
C LEU A 807 10.38 26.61 -24.30
N GLU A 808 10.23 27.16 -25.51
CA GLU A 808 10.83 28.43 -25.88
C GLU A 808 9.75 29.42 -26.31
N THR A 809 9.98 30.69 -26.00
CA THR A 809 9.10 31.80 -26.36
C THR A 809 9.82 32.85 -27.20
N THR A 810 9.10 33.53 -28.10
CA THR A 810 9.57 34.71 -28.86
C THR A 810 8.41 35.67 -29.10
N ASP A 811 8.67 36.96 -29.29
CA ASP A 811 7.67 37.99 -29.61
C ASP A 811 7.58 38.30 -31.12
N ASP A 812 8.57 37.87 -31.92
CA ASP A 812 8.62 38.03 -33.38
C ASP A 812 8.99 36.70 -34.06
N LEU A 813 8.22 36.26 -35.06
CA LEU A 813 8.57 35.10 -35.91
C LEU A 813 9.44 35.48 -37.11
N LEU A 814 9.49 36.76 -37.50
CA LEU A 814 10.29 37.22 -38.63
C LEU A 814 11.78 37.31 -38.29
N ASN A 815 12.10 37.75 -37.06
CA ASN A 815 13.46 37.78 -36.51
C ASN A 815 13.48 37.19 -35.10
N PRO A 816 13.24 35.87 -34.95
CA PRO A 816 12.98 35.30 -33.65
C PRO A 816 14.21 35.30 -32.75
N SER A 817 14.01 35.76 -31.52
CA SER A 817 14.96 35.64 -30.42
C SER A 817 14.39 34.67 -29.39
N TRP A 818 14.31 33.40 -29.76
CA TRP A 818 13.79 32.34 -28.89
C TRP A 818 14.54 32.28 -27.56
N THR A 819 13.80 32.23 -26.47
CA THR A 819 14.35 32.09 -25.11
C THR A 819 13.60 31.02 -24.34
N ASN A 820 14.26 30.34 -23.42
CA ASN A 820 13.62 29.36 -22.52
C ASN A 820 13.05 30.01 -21.25
N ILE A 821 12.67 31.29 -21.33
CA ILE A 821 12.03 32.05 -20.25
C ILE A 821 10.63 32.50 -20.69
N GLY A 822 9.83 33.00 -19.76
CA GLY A 822 8.49 33.53 -20.06
C GLY A 822 7.35 32.52 -19.96
N TYR A 823 7.59 31.37 -19.33
CA TYR A 823 6.55 30.40 -18.97
C TYR A 823 6.82 29.83 -17.56
N SER A 824 5.86 29.10 -17.00
CA SER A 824 5.99 28.38 -15.74
C SER A 824 5.38 27.00 -15.86
N VAL A 825 6.08 25.97 -15.37
CA VAL A 825 5.55 24.60 -15.27
C VAL A 825 4.63 24.55 -14.06
N VAL A 826 3.35 24.19 -14.26
CA VAL A 826 2.31 24.20 -13.22
C VAL A 826 1.99 22.80 -12.72
N GLY A 827 2.32 21.77 -13.50
CA GLY A 827 2.23 20.39 -13.05
C GLY A 827 2.86 19.41 -14.03
N THR A 828 3.36 18.32 -13.49
CA THR A 828 3.70 17.09 -14.21
C THR A 828 2.71 16.04 -13.72
N ASN A 829 1.71 15.70 -14.53
CA ASN A 829 0.82 14.59 -14.22
C ASN A 829 1.55 13.31 -14.61
N VAL A 830 2.18 12.68 -13.62
CA VAL A 830 2.81 11.38 -13.77
C VAL A 830 1.69 10.35 -13.72
N THR A 831 1.31 9.81 -14.87
CA THR A 831 0.19 8.87 -14.97
C THR A 831 0.62 7.42 -14.68
N GLY A 832 1.93 7.16 -14.63
CA GLY A 832 2.48 5.80 -14.51
C GLY A 832 2.46 5.02 -15.83
N GLU A 833 2.06 5.64 -16.94
CA GLU A 833 2.08 5.06 -18.28
C GLU A 833 3.39 5.40 -19.03
N THR A 834 3.47 5.03 -20.31
CA THR A 834 4.60 5.37 -21.22
C THR A 834 4.85 6.88 -21.34
N TYR A 835 3.83 7.71 -21.10
CA TYR A 835 3.92 9.16 -21.21
C TYR A 835 3.35 9.86 -19.97
N ASP A 836 4.13 10.79 -19.44
CA ASP A 836 3.67 11.77 -18.45
C ASP A 836 3.17 13.04 -19.16
N PHE A 837 2.34 13.85 -18.49
CA PHE A 837 1.88 15.13 -19.05
C PHE A 837 2.46 16.34 -18.32
N VAL A 838 3.15 17.21 -19.06
CA VAL A 838 3.69 18.47 -18.53
C VAL A 838 2.77 19.62 -18.91
N THR A 839 2.25 20.33 -17.91
CA THR A 839 1.41 21.52 -18.11
C THR A 839 2.22 22.79 -17.85
N ASN A 840 2.31 23.63 -18.88
CA ASN A 840 2.99 24.91 -18.84
C ASN A 840 1.96 26.04 -18.90
N THR A 841 2.24 27.15 -18.23
CA THR A 841 1.50 28.41 -18.36
C THR A 841 2.37 29.50 -18.95
N VAL A 842 1.80 30.28 -19.86
CA VAL A 842 2.46 31.37 -20.58
C VAL A 842 1.61 32.63 -20.39
N PRO A 843 2.13 33.73 -19.83
CA PRO A 843 1.39 34.97 -19.69
C PRO A 843 0.92 35.51 -21.05
N THR A 844 -0.29 36.06 -21.10
CA THR A 844 -0.85 36.70 -22.31
C THR A 844 -0.86 38.22 -22.22
N ASP A 845 0.09 38.81 -21.48
CA ASP A 845 0.17 40.25 -21.23
C ASP A 845 0.89 41.02 -22.36
N ALA A 846 1.74 40.35 -23.14
CA ALA A 846 2.32 40.90 -24.36
C ALA A 846 1.31 40.95 -25.52
N ASP A 847 1.48 41.93 -26.43
CA ASP A 847 0.62 42.08 -27.62
C ASP A 847 0.60 40.81 -28.51
N GLN A 848 1.72 40.08 -28.52
CA GLN A 848 1.86 38.78 -29.17
C GLN A 848 2.98 37.98 -28.51
N THR A 849 2.83 36.66 -28.45
CA THR A 849 3.86 35.73 -28.01
C THR A 849 3.70 34.44 -28.80
N PHE A 850 4.81 33.91 -29.29
CA PHE A 850 4.89 32.64 -29.98
C PHE A 850 5.61 31.65 -29.08
N ILE A 851 5.14 30.41 -29.08
CA ILE A 851 5.71 29.33 -28.28
C ILE A 851 6.12 28.18 -29.20
N ARG A 852 7.15 27.44 -28.80
CA ARG A 852 7.46 26.13 -29.37
C ARG A 852 7.94 25.19 -28.27
N LEU A 853 7.56 23.92 -28.40
CA LEU A 853 8.17 22.84 -27.62
C LEU A 853 9.50 22.45 -28.27
N ARG A 854 10.49 22.17 -27.43
CA ARG A 854 11.76 21.57 -27.82
C ARG A 854 11.85 20.19 -27.19
N ILE A 855 12.14 19.20 -28.01
CA ILE A 855 12.46 17.83 -27.62
C ILE A 855 13.87 17.58 -28.14
N GLN A 856 14.75 17.08 -27.28
CA GLN A 856 16.13 16.77 -27.63
C GLN A 856 16.48 15.39 -27.12
N ASN A 857 17.03 14.56 -28.01
CA ASN A 857 17.74 13.32 -27.64
C ASN A 857 19.21 13.66 -27.34
N ASN A 858 19.73 13.28 -26.17
CA ASN A 858 21.04 13.72 -25.65
C ASN A 858 22.22 12.79 -25.95
#